data_AF-A2EBM5-F1
#
_entry.id   AF-A2EBM5-F1
#
_cell.length_a   1.000
_cell.length_b   1.000
_cell.length_c   1.000
_cell.angle_alpha   90.00
_cell.angle_beta   90.00
_cell.angle_gamma   90.00
#
_symmetry.space_group_name_H-M   'P 1'
#
loop_
_entity.id
_entity.type
_entity.pdbx_description
1 polymer ?
#
loop_
_entity_poly.entity_id
_entity_poly.type
_entity_poly.pdbx_seq_one_letter_code
_entity_poly.pdbx_strand_id
1 'polypeptide(L)'
;MSGEVEILSPEEILTKLQSIASSSSVVMSHIGLITIPQIIVFCRNITTLDLSSNPISSLDPLWNGELINLHKLNLSACWLTGIPYGPPVFSSTLSELYLDGNFLSRNPPNFTIFPHLKKLSIIGNDFIEIPPLPHSLESLVYRMNSLSYIPDCSINYLDASYCSTPNKINFRSKQLSFLDLSHGTLCGDIVLQSLPLLSQLNLSHNSITSITFEGSRRLTEVDISYNALEEIPEALFSLQMLRILKLQHNVISEINPKISSMRRLEYLDLSHNSIFTGKIRLPDRSRQLFISFNIFLAFSSFPLSLETFDASFCQCLVIPASIHKMKSLSLFFVNKIFFSQALLSIKYTSTEEDVPEEEVPERLIPIIAPQVPEKPLLNDSLGSGIGCSATLGRSTKFEDNFMCLKQDNVLFVGVFDGHAGHESALISAECFTKILPSFDFTNAIHQKNPEKDEENIQKFDFPKVENHLSPRRNHFRNVKTQENQIFGSQKIETKNIKNTQKIELKNSEKIELENSKGSENLNTKLIKTYLRMAFAQVNDELRNRKVKDGTTAVVVCLFENRKGAVAHVGDSLALLVGQTTSKLLTKMHRPSDKDEFYRMRKRNKSVSSDWKVDGKLSVSRSLGDFWCCGGMFDDADVSFFDLNDDALSIVLGCDGLWDYVDEGTVCNVVRELRDPVKAAKLLQDIAFASGSHDSISVIVVNVEPTNI
;
A
#
# COMPACT_ATOMS: atom_id res chain seq x y z
N MET A 1 -33.21 3.34 -7.98
CA MET A 1 -34.27 3.54 -8.99
C MET A 1 -33.76 2.94 -10.28
N SER A 2 -34.51 2.01 -10.87
CA SER A 2 -34.33 1.55 -12.23
C SER A 2 -34.52 2.75 -13.16
N GLY A 3 -33.42 3.42 -13.49
CA GLY A 3 -33.41 4.42 -14.55
C GLY A 3 -33.60 3.67 -15.85
N GLU A 4 -34.79 3.76 -16.41
CA GLU A 4 -35.02 3.48 -17.82
C GLU A 4 -33.92 4.19 -18.62
N VAL A 5 -33.31 3.46 -19.54
CA VAL A 5 -32.43 4.04 -20.55
C VAL A 5 -33.28 5.05 -21.30
N GLU A 6 -33.16 6.34 -20.97
CA GLU A 6 -33.73 7.42 -21.77
C GLU A 6 -33.22 7.23 -23.20
N ILE A 7 -34.14 6.85 -24.09
CA ILE A 7 -33.90 6.86 -25.52
C ILE A 7 -33.79 8.34 -25.88
N LEU A 8 -32.56 8.85 -25.92
CA LEU A 8 -32.25 10.20 -26.38
C LEU A 8 -32.97 10.45 -27.70
N SER A 9 -33.68 11.57 -27.81
CA SER A 9 -34.33 11.95 -29.06
C SER A 9 -33.29 12.13 -30.17
N PRO A 10 -33.64 11.90 -31.45
CA PRO A 10 -32.69 12.08 -32.57
C PRO A 10 -32.02 13.46 -32.60
N GLU A 11 -32.71 14.51 -32.16
CA GLU A 11 -32.16 15.87 -32.06
C GLU A 11 -31.13 16.02 -30.93
N GLU A 12 -31.35 15.38 -29.76
CA GLU A 12 -30.38 15.35 -28.67
C GLU A 12 -29.13 14.55 -29.02
N ILE A 13 -29.30 13.44 -29.74
CA ILE A 13 -28.19 12.67 -30.31
C ILE A 13 -27.41 13.56 -31.28
N LEU A 14 -28.08 14.23 -32.22
CA LEU A 14 -27.42 15.11 -33.20
C LEU A 14 -26.67 16.26 -32.53
N THR A 15 -27.26 16.87 -31.50
CA THR A 15 -26.65 17.97 -30.73
C THR A 15 -25.43 17.50 -29.95
N LYS A 16 -25.50 16.32 -29.31
CA LYS A 16 -24.35 15.70 -28.65
C LYS A 16 -23.25 15.33 -29.64
N LEU A 17 -23.59 14.81 -30.82
CA LEU A 17 -22.62 14.48 -31.87
C LEU A 17 -21.94 15.74 -32.43
N GLN A 18 -22.67 16.83 -32.65
CA GLN A 18 -22.11 18.12 -33.06
C GLN A 18 -21.19 18.72 -31.99
N SER A 19 -21.59 18.64 -30.72
CA SER A 19 -20.78 19.05 -29.58
C SER A 19 -19.46 18.27 -29.53
N ILE A 20 -19.51 16.93 -29.65
CA ILE A 20 -18.32 16.08 -29.69
C ILE A 20 -17.43 16.40 -30.89
N ALA A 21 -18.00 16.58 -32.08
CA ALA A 21 -17.24 16.91 -33.30
C ALA A 21 -16.53 18.29 -33.22
N SER A 22 -17.08 19.22 -32.44
CA SER A 22 -16.49 20.54 -32.19
C SER A 22 -15.50 20.58 -31.01
N SER A 23 -15.46 19.54 -30.18
CA SER A 23 -14.67 19.51 -28.95
C SER A 23 -13.20 19.14 -29.20
N SER A 24 -12.29 19.84 -28.51
CA SER A 24 -10.86 19.49 -28.50
C SER A 24 -10.52 18.39 -27.51
N SER A 25 -11.31 18.24 -26.44
CA SER A 25 -11.12 17.21 -25.42
C SER A 25 -12.42 16.44 -25.22
N VAL A 26 -12.36 15.12 -25.36
CA VAL A 26 -13.50 14.22 -25.21
C VAL A 26 -13.19 13.18 -24.15
N VAL A 27 -14.04 13.10 -23.13
CA VAL A 27 -13.93 12.13 -22.04
C VAL A 27 -15.16 11.22 -22.07
N MET A 28 -14.93 9.93 -22.33
CA MET A 28 -15.92 8.86 -22.37
C MET A 28 -15.47 7.71 -21.46
N SER A 29 -15.02 8.06 -20.27
CA SER A 29 -14.49 7.12 -19.29
C SER A 29 -15.60 6.60 -18.37
N HIS A 30 -15.55 5.33 -17.95
CA HIS A 30 -16.49 4.69 -17.01
C HIS A 30 -17.97 4.60 -17.47
N ILE A 31 -18.22 4.58 -18.78
CA ILE A 31 -19.61 4.54 -19.31
C ILE A 31 -20.01 3.17 -19.88
N GLY A 32 -19.17 2.15 -19.70
CA GLY A 32 -19.46 0.76 -20.09
C GLY A 32 -19.31 0.48 -21.59
N LEU A 33 -18.48 1.22 -22.31
CA LEU A 33 -18.23 0.99 -23.73
C LEU A 33 -17.56 -0.38 -23.96
N ILE A 34 -18.22 -1.25 -24.71
CA ILE A 34 -17.64 -2.52 -25.17
C ILE A 34 -16.87 -2.31 -26.49
N THR A 35 -17.34 -1.38 -27.31
CA THR A 35 -16.75 -0.98 -28.59
C THR A 35 -16.63 0.53 -28.66
N ILE A 36 -15.64 1.00 -29.44
CA ILE A 36 -15.45 2.43 -29.64
C ILE A 36 -16.53 2.94 -30.63
N PRO A 37 -17.27 4.02 -30.30
CA PRO A 37 -18.28 4.57 -31.20
C PRO A 37 -17.71 5.00 -32.56
N GLN A 38 -18.37 4.62 -33.66
CA GLN A 38 -17.94 4.97 -35.02
C GLN A 38 -17.79 6.46 -35.26
N ILE A 39 -18.60 7.31 -34.60
CA ILE A 39 -18.53 8.76 -34.80
C ILE A 39 -17.14 9.35 -34.49
N ILE A 40 -16.38 8.75 -33.58
CA ILE A 40 -15.08 9.25 -33.15
C ILE A 40 -14.11 9.38 -34.32
N VAL A 41 -14.22 8.54 -35.36
CA VAL A 41 -13.33 8.59 -36.53
C VAL A 41 -13.48 9.86 -37.37
N PHE A 42 -14.61 10.58 -37.23
CA PHE A 42 -14.90 11.82 -37.96
C PHE A 42 -14.55 13.08 -37.16
N CYS A 43 -14.19 12.94 -35.88
CA CYS A 43 -13.97 14.06 -34.98
C CYS A 43 -12.53 14.60 -35.07
N ARG A 44 -12.18 15.20 -36.22
CA ARG A 44 -10.81 15.63 -36.54
C ARG A 44 -10.20 16.69 -35.60
N ASN A 45 -11.03 17.38 -34.81
CA ASN A 45 -10.59 18.43 -33.88
C ASN A 45 -10.11 17.90 -32.53
N ILE A 46 -10.32 16.62 -32.23
CA ILE A 46 -9.96 16.04 -30.93
C ILE A 46 -8.43 16.03 -30.78
N THR A 47 -7.95 16.70 -29.74
CA THR A 47 -6.56 16.68 -29.27
C THR A 47 -6.36 15.75 -28.08
N THR A 48 -7.40 15.56 -27.27
CA THR A 48 -7.38 14.69 -26.08
C THR A 48 -8.58 13.76 -26.10
N LEU A 49 -8.32 12.46 -26.05
CA LEU A 49 -9.35 11.43 -25.98
C LEU A 49 -9.13 10.53 -24.77
N ASP A 50 -10.12 10.46 -23.89
CA ASP A 50 -10.13 9.55 -22.75
C ASP A 50 -11.25 8.52 -22.91
N LEU A 51 -10.84 7.26 -23.09
CA LEU A 51 -11.70 6.09 -23.20
C LEU A 51 -11.49 5.12 -22.03
N SER A 52 -10.81 5.56 -20.97
CA SER A 52 -10.39 4.69 -19.88
C SER A 52 -11.57 4.03 -19.16
N SER A 53 -11.28 2.96 -18.43
CA SER A 53 -12.27 2.27 -17.58
C SER A 53 -13.52 1.82 -18.34
N ASN A 54 -13.31 1.26 -19.52
CA ASN A 54 -14.35 0.64 -20.34
C ASN A 54 -13.90 -0.76 -20.76
N PRO A 55 -14.79 -1.76 -20.89
CA PRO A 55 -14.46 -3.12 -21.33
C PRO A 55 -14.11 -3.23 -22.84
N ILE A 56 -13.39 -2.25 -23.37
CA ILE A 56 -12.95 -2.19 -24.76
C ILE A 56 -11.86 -3.24 -24.96
N SER A 57 -12.10 -4.14 -25.91
CA SER A 57 -11.15 -5.19 -26.29
C SER A 57 -10.57 -5.00 -27.70
N SER A 58 -11.10 -4.05 -28.48
CA SER A 58 -10.61 -3.68 -29.80
C SER A 58 -10.52 -2.16 -29.94
N LEU A 59 -9.46 -1.69 -30.60
CA LEU A 59 -9.27 -0.29 -30.97
C LEU A 59 -9.95 0.08 -32.29
N ASP A 60 -10.70 -0.83 -32.90
CA ASP A 60 -11.56 -0.45 -34.03
C ASP A 60 -12.83 0.27 -33.54
N PRO A 61 -13.25 1.35 -34.22
CA PRO A 61 -12.70 1.90 -35.47
C PRO A 61 -11.65 3.01 -35.25
N LEU A 62 -11.28 3.33 -34.00
CA LEU A 62 -10.33 4.39 -33.64
C LEU A 62 -9.01 4.29 -34.42
N TRP A 63 -8.44 3.09 -34.53
CA TRP A 63 -7.13 2.87 -35.14
C TRP A 63 -7.08 3.23 -36.62
N ASN A 64 -8.23 3.16 -37.30
CA ASN A 64 -8.40 3.48 -38.71
C ASN A 64 -9.01 4.88 -38.93
N GLY A 65 -9.25 5.64 -37.87
CA GLY A 65 -9.89 6.95 -37.94
C GLY A 65 -8.94 8.10 -38.26
N GLU A 66 -9.48 9.21 -38.76
CA GLU A 66 -8.71 10.39 -39.19
C GLU A 66 -8.49 11.40 -38.07
N LEU A 67 -8.03 10.94 -36.91
CA LEU A 67 -7.77 11.76 -35.73
C LEU A 67 -6.42 12.50 -35.82
N ILE A 68 -6.24 13.26 -36.90
CA ILE A 68 -4.96 13.91 -37.27
C ILE A 68 -4.40 14.88 -36.23
N ASN A 69 -5.18 15.30 -35.25
CA ASN A 69 -4.77 16.25 -34.21
C ASN A 69 -4.65 15.61 -32.83
N LEU A 70 -4.75 14.28 -32.68
CA LEU A 70 -4.74 13.65 -31.36
C LEU A 70 -3.34 13.66 -30.74
N HIS A 71 -3.21 14.31 -29.59
CA HIS A 71 -1.97 14.48 -28.83
C HIS A 71 -1.94 13.63 -27.56
N LYS A 72 -3.09 13.36 -26.96
CA LYS A 72 -3.24 12.57 -25.73
C LYS A 72 -4.32 11.52 -25.88
N LEU A 73 -3.97 10.27 -25.63
CA LEU A 73 -4.89 9.13 -25.67
C LEU A 73 -4.81 8.35 -24.35
N ASN A 74 -5.93 8.25 -23.66
CA ASN A 74 -6.07 7.42 -22.46
C ASN A 74 -6.95 6.20 -22.76
N LEU A 75 -6.32 5.03 -22.72
CA LEU A 75 -6.89 3.70 -22.88
C LEU A 75 -6.60 2.83 -21.64
N SER A 76 -6.28 3.48 -20.51
CA SER A 76 -6.07 2.80 -19.25
C SER A 76 -7.34 2.09 -18.82
N ALA A 77 -7.17 0.99 -18.11
CA ALA A 77 -8.27 0.22 -17.60
C ALA A 77 -9.24 -0.27 -18.70
N CYS A 78 -8.72 -0.62 -19.88
CA CYS A 78 -9.43 -1.37 -20.91
C CYS A 78 -9.15 -2.88 -20.81
N TRP A 79 -9.75 -3.68 -21.70
CA TRP A 79 -9.52 -5.13 -21.80
C TRP A 79 -8.64 -5.46 -23.02
N LEU A 80 -7.72 -4.56 -23.36
CA LEU A 80 -6.85 -4.73 -24.53
C LEU A 80 -5.85 -5.84 -24.27
N THR A 81 -5.71 -6.76 -25.23
CA THR A 81 -4.69 -7.83 -25.20
C THR A 81 -3.48 -7.51 -26.07
N GLY A 82 -3.55 -6.42 -26.83
CA GLY A 82 -2.51 -5.91 -27.71
C GLY A 82 -3.00 -4.62 -28.41
N ILE A 83 -2.15 -4.05 -29.24
CA ILE A 83 -2.52 -2.96 -30.16
C ILE A 83 -2.51 -3.49 -31.62
N PRO A 84 -3.30 -2.91 -32.54
CA PRO A 84 -3.26 -3.32 -33.94
C PRO A 84 -1.89 -3.06 -34.60
N TYR A 85 -1.61 -3.80 -35.67
CA TYR A 85 -0.36 -3.67 -36.43
C TYR A 85 -0.33 -2.38 -37.27
N GLY A 86 0.84 -1.75 -37.35
CA GLY A 86 1.07 -0.55 -38.16
C GLY A 86 0.66 0.75 -37.46
N PRO A 87 1.23 1.89 -37.89
CA PRO A 87 0.95 3.19 -37.28
C PRO A 87 -0.48 3.66 -37.63
N PRO A 88 -1.29 4.10 -36.64
CA PRO A 88 -2.54 4.78 -36.91
C PRO A 88 -2.29 6.19 -37.46
N VAL A 89 -3.30 6.87 -38.00
CA VAL A 89 -3.16 8.23 -38.56
C VAL A 89 -2.59 9.22 -37.54
N PHE A 90 -2.99 9.12 -36.27
CA PHE A 90 -2.51 9.96 -35.17
C PHE A 90 -1.11 9.61 -34.65
N SER A 91 -0.44 8.62 -35.25
CA SER A 91 0.92 8.19 -34.88
C SER A 91 1.91 9.36 -34.82
N SER A 92 1.81 10.29 -35.77
CA SER A 92 2.72 11.43 -35.91
C SER A 92 2.41 12.59 -34.96
N THR A 93 1.24 12.61 -34.32
CA THR A 93 0.83 13.70 -33.41
C THR A 93 0.78 13.26 -31.95
N LEU A 94 0.66 11.96 -31.68
CA LEU A 94 0.49 11.46 -30.33
C LEU A 94 1.76 11.71 -29.49
N SER A 95 1.55 12.38 -28.35
CA SER A 95 2.61 12.80 -27.41
C SER A 95 2.48 12.14 -26.04
N GLU A 96 1.26 11.79 -25.61
CA GLU A 96 0.96 11.11 -24.35
C GLU A 96 0.04 9.89 -24.60
N LEU A 97 0.44 8.72 -24.12
CA LEU A 97 -0.32 7.47 -24.23
C LEU A 97 -0.39 6.77 -22.87
N TYR A 98 -1.61 6.48 -22.43
CA TYR A 98 -1.88 5.75 -21.19
C TYR A 98 -2.61 4.44 -21.50
N LEU A 99 -2.05 3.34 -21.02
CA LEU A 99 -2.46 1.95 -21.31
C LEU A 99 -2.44 1.09 -20.04
N ASP A 100 -2.59 1.71 -18.87
CA ASP A 100 -2.49 1.06 -17.57
C ASP A 100 -3.55 -0.04 -17.41
N GLY A 101 -3.26 -1.10 -16.65
CA GLY A 101 -4.25 -2.12 -16.27
C GLY A 101 -4.95 -2.82 -17.45
N ASN A 102 -4.23 -3.01 -18.55
CA ASN A 102 -4.61 -3.85 -19.70
C ASN A 102 -3.89 -5.22 -19.63
N PHE A 103 -4.05 -6.04 -20.66
CA PHE A 103 -3.46 -7.38 -20.76
C PHE A 103 -2.44 -7.48 -21.91
N LEU A 104 -1.65 -6.41 -22.11
CA LEU A 104 -0.79 -6.24 -23.28
C LEU A 104 0.41 -7.20 -23.32
N SER A 105 0.80 -7.82 -22.21
CA SER A 105 1.88 -8.83 -22.19
C SER A 105 1.62 -10.05 -23.07
N ARG A 106 0.33 -10.37 -23.35
CA ARG A 106 -0.03 -11.48 -24.26
C ARG A 106 0.41 -11.24 -25.69
N ASN A 107 0.40 -9.99 -26.13
CA ASN A 107 0.89 -9.57 -27.42
C ASN A 107 1.58 -8.20 -27.28
N PRO A 108 2.88 -8.19 -26.89
CA PRO A 108 3.58 -6.96 -26.55
C PRO A 108 3.58 -5.96 -27.72
N PRO A 109 3.11 -4.71 -27.48
CA PRO A 109 3.05 -3.68 -28.50
C PRO A 109 4.46 -3.21 -28.89
N ASN A 110 4.62 -2.76 -30.15
CA ASN A 110 5.78 -2.00 -30.57
C ASN A 110 5.46 -0.49 -30.51
N PHE A 111 5.99 0.23 -29.52
CA PHE A 111 5.72 1.66 -29.35
C PHE A 111 6.57 2.55 -30.27
N THR A 112 7.53 2.00 -31.02
CA THR A 112 8.29 2.79 -32.03
C THR A 112 7.39 3.31 -33.15
N ILE A 113 6.16 2.78 -33.27
CA ILE A 113 5.15 3.31 -34.20
C ILE A 113 4.65 4.70 -33.81
N PHE A 114 4.98 5.23 -32.63
CA PHE A 114 4.64 6.59 -32.20
C PHE A 114 5.91 7.44 -32.09
N PRO A 115 6.43 7.99 -33.20
CA PRO A 115 7.75 8.60 -33.24
C PRO A 115 7.90 9.89 -32.42
N HIS A 116 6.78 10.54 -32.02
CA HIS A 116 6.78 11.77 -31.23
C HIS A 116 6.27 11.58 -29.79
N LEU A 117 6.10 10.33 -29.35
CA LEU A 117 5.60 10.02 -28.02
C LEU A 117 6.61 10.43 -26.95
N LYS A 118 6.19 11.32 -26.04
CA LYS A 118 7.01 11.82 -24.93
C LYS A 118 6.73 11.14 -23.61
N LYS A 119 5.46 10.76 -23.37
CA LYS A 119 5.03 10.10 -22.14
C LYS A 119 4.27 8.81 -22.43
N LEU A 120 4.68 7.74 -21.76
CA LEU A 120 4.03 6.44 -21.83
C LEU A 120 3.77 5.91 -20.43
N SER A 121 2.53 5.50 -20.17
CA SER A 121 2.14 4.77 -18.96
C SER A 121 1.57 3.41 -19.33
N ILE A 122 2.17 2.36 -18.79
CA ILE A 122 1.81 0.94 -19.04
C ILE A 122 1.80 0.15 -17.73
N ILE A 123 1.30 0.77 -16.66
CA ILE A 123 1.23 0.18 -15.32
C ILE A 123 0.44 -1.13 -15.35
N GLY A 124 0.87 -2.17 -14.63
CA GLY A 124 0.05 -3.36 -14.37
C GLY A 124 -0.42 -4.09 -15.62
N ASN A 125 0.49 -4.36 -16.55
CA ASN A 125 0.24 -5.12 -17.78
C ASN A 125 0.88 -6.52 -17.79
N ASP A 126 1.50 -6.93 -16.67
CA ASP A 126 2.27 -8.17 -16.52
C ASP A 126 3.40 -8.33 -17.55
N PHE A 127 4.03 -7.23 -17.97
CA PHE A 127 5.19 -7.32 -18.86
C PHE A 127 6.38 -7.96 -18.15
N ILE A 128 7.04 -8.91 -18.83
CA ILE A 128 8.27 -9.55 -18.35
C ILE A 128 9.51 -8.72 -18.73
N GLU A 129 9.41 -7.96 -19.81
CA GLU A 129 10.43 -7.09 -20.35
C GLU A 129 9.80 -5.81 -20.92
N ILE A 130 10.60 -4.74 -20.96
CA ILE A 130 10.16 -3.47 -21.54
C ILE A 130 9.96 -3.66 -23.07
N PRO A 131 8.78 -3.35 -23.61
CA PRO A 131 8.53 -3.39 -25.06
C PRO A 131 9.33 -2.31 -25.80
N PRO A 132 9.55 -2.44 -27.13
CA PRO A 132 10.33 -1.46 -27.90
C PRO A 132 9.76 -0.04 -27.77
N LEU A 133 10.62 0.91 -27.39
CA LEU A 133 10.26 2.30 -27.10
C LEU A 133 10.76 3.28 -28.18
N PRO A 134 10.03 4.38 -28.46
CA PRO A 134 10.48 5.41 -29.40
C PRO A 134 11.62 6.26 -28.79
N HIS A 135 12.52 6.75 -29.65
CA HIS A 135 13.65 7.59 -29.22
C HIS A 135 13.26 8.94 -28.62
N SER A 136 12.03 9.40 -28.84
CA SER A 136 11.50 10.66 -28.30
C SER A 136 10.94 10.52 -26.88
N LEU A 137 10.87 9.31 -26.33
CA LEU A 137 10.27 9.08 -25.03
C LEU A 137 11.12 9.68 -23.92
N GLU A 138 10.52 10.59 -23.15
CA GLU A 138 11.14 11.30 -22.03
C GLU A 138 10.74 10.66 -20.70
N SER A 139 9.49 10.20 -20.57
CA SER A 139 8.90 9.66 -19.34
C SER A 139 8.24 8.31 -19.56
N LEU A 140 8.61 7.32 -18.75
CA LEU A 140 8.01 6.00 -18.71
C LEU A 140 7.53 5.66 -17.30
N VAL A 141 6.24 5.33 -17.18
CA VAL A 141 5.65 4.78 -15.96
C VAL A 141 5.35 3.30 -16.22
N TYR A 142 6.12 2.43 -15.55
CA TYR A 142 6.21 0.98 -15.81
C TYR A 142 5.87 0.13 -14.58
N ARG A 143 5.22 0.73 -13.58
CA ARG A 143 4.91 0.09 -12.29
C ARG A 143 4.18 -1.23 -12.42
N MET A 144 4.33 -2.12 -11.43
CA MET A 144 3.63 -3.41 -11.35
C MET A 144 3.86 -4.33 -12.57
N ASN A 145 5.04 -4.23 -13.20
CA ASN A 145 5.52 -5.18 -14.22
C ASN A 145 6.80 -5.88 -13.72
N SER A 146 7.55 -6.53 -14.60
CA SER A 146 8.90 -7.03 -14.30
C SER A 146 9.95 -6.23 -15.05
N LEU A 147 11.03 -5.87 -14.36
CA LEU A 147 12.11 -5.04 -14.89
C LEU A 147 13.46 -5.75 -14.72
N SER A 148 14.05 -6.17 -15.84
CA SER A 148 15.33 -6.88 -15.88
C SER A 148 16.54 -6.01 -16.23
N TYR A 149 16.31 -4.86 -16.87
CA TYR A 149 17.34 -3.88 -17.22
C TYR A 149 16.74 -2.49 -17.32
N ILE A 150 17.59 -1.46 -17.18
CA ILE A 150 17.23 -0.08 -17.48
C ILE A 150 17.38 0.16 -18.99
N PRO A 151 16.37 0.67 -19.70
CA PRO A 151 16.44 0.86 -21.15
C PRO A 151 17.44 1.97 -21.51
N ASP A 152 18.41 1.70 -22.38
CA ASP A 152 19.39 2.67 -22.88
C ASP A 152 18.78 3.54 -24.00
N CYS A 153 17.86 4.41 -23.62
CA CYS A 153 17.17 5.33 -24.51
C CYS A 153 17.05 6.73 -23.88
N SER A 154 16.34 7.65 -24.55
CA SER A 154 16.25 9.07 -24.16
C SER A 154 15.45 9.35 -22.88
N ILE A 155 15.03 8.30 -22.15
CA ILE A 155 14.21 8.44 -20.95
C ILE A 155 14.99 9.16 -19.85
N ASN A 156 14.39 10.22 -19.32
CA ASN A 156 14.91 10.98 -18.19
C ASN A 156 14.13 10.69 -16.89
N TYR A 157 12.92 10.14 -16.99
CA TYR A 157 12.04 9.78 -15.88
C TYR A 157 11.57 8.32 -16.02
N LEU A 158 11.95 7.47 -15.07
CA LEU A 158 11.49 6.09 -15.00
C LEU A 158 10.90 5.81 -13.61
N ASP A 159 9.58 5.62 -13.56
CA ASP A 159 8.91 5.05 -12.39
C ASP A 159 8.63 3.57 -12.66
N ALA A 160 9.42 2.71 -12.03
CA ALA A 160 9.27 1.26 -12.05
C ALA A 160 9.11 0.72 -10.62
N SER A 161 8.41 1.48 -9.76
CA SER A 161 8.00 1.01 -8.45
C SER A 161 7.07 -0.20 -8.55
N TYR A 162 7.03 -1.05 -7.53
CA TYR A 162 6.28 -2.30 -7.50
C TYR A 162 6.69 -3.31 -8.60
N CYS A 163 7.83 -3.11 -9.27
CA CYS A 163 8.33 -4.06 -10.23
C CYS A 163 9.05 -5.23 -9.57
N SER A 164 8.85 -6.43 -10.10
CA SER A 164 9.76 -7.54 -9.80
C SER A 164 11.07 -7.33 -10.57
N THR A 165 12.18 -7.30 -9.83
CA THR A 165 13.52 -7.04 -10.35
C THR A 165 14.46 -8.18 -9.95
N PRO A 166 15.29 -8.71 -10.87
CA PRO A 166 16.34 -9.64 -10.49
C PRO A 166 17.41 -8.92 -9.65
N ASN A 167 18.06 -9.64 -8.74
CA ASN A 167 19.09 -9.10 -7.83
C ASN A 167 20.29 -8.44 -8.55
N LYS A 168 20.48 -8.71 -9.85
CA LYS A 168 21.50 -8.09 -10.69
C LYS A 168 20.86 -7.43 -11.90
N ILE A 169 20.16 -6.33 -11.68
CA ILE A 169 19.69 -5.45 -12.75
C ILE A 169 20.87 -4.64 -13.31
N ASN A 170 20.92 -4.50 -14.64
CA ASN A 170 21.89 -3.65 -15.30
C ASN A 170 21.42 -2.19 -15.24
N PHE A 171 21.99 -1.44 -14.31
CA PHE A 171 21.80 0.01 -14.21
C PHE A 171 22.74 0.69 -15.19
N ARG A 172 22.30 1.07 -16.40
CA ARG A 172 23.09 1.96 -17.26
C ARG A 172 22.15 2.86 -18.05
N SER A 173 22.32 4.17 -17.91
CA SER A 173 21.61 5.15 -18.73
C SER A 173 22.38 6.45 -18.73
N LYS A 174 22.44 7.10 -19.89
CA LYS A 174 23.07 8.42 -20.05
C LYS A 174 22.14 9.59 -19.77
N GLN A 175 20.83 9.35 -19.70
CA GLN A 175 19.80 10.40 -19.69
C GLN A 175 18.96 10.43 -18.41
N LEU A 176 18.89 9.32 -17.66
CA LEU A 176 18.05 9.24 -16.46
C LEU A 176 18.41 10.31 -15.41
N SER A 177 17.38 11.03 -14.97
CA SER A 177 17.43 12.05 -13.93
C SER A 177 16.61 11.65 -12.70
N PHE A 178 15.54 10.86 -12.90
CA PHE A 178 14.66 10.30 -11.88
C PHE A 178 14.53 8.79 -12.09
N LEU A 179 14.72 8.02 -11.01
CA LEU A 179 14.53 6.58 -10.99
C LEU A 179 13.82 6.15 -9.70
N ASP A 180 12.66 5.53 -9.85
CA ASP A 180 11.94 4.88 -8.76
C ASP A 180 11.89 3.36 -8.97
N LEU A 181 12.43 2.61 -8.01
CA LEU A 181 12.39 1.15 -7.92
C LEU A 181 11.91 0.71 -6.51
N SER A 182 11.11 1.55 -5.87
CA SER A 182 10.53 1.26 -4.55
C SER A 182 9.51 0.13 -4.60
N HIS A 183 9.23 -0.49 -3.45
CA HIS A 183 8.29 -1.62 -3.33
C HIS A 183 8.62 -2.79 -4.26
N GLY A 184 9.91 -2.98 -4.56
CA GLY A 184 10.40 -3.99 -5.49
C GLY A 184 10.83 -5.27 -4.78
N THR A 185 11.67 -6.05 -5.48
CA THR A 185 12.26 -7.28 -4.95
C THR A 185 13.78 -7.22 -4.89
N LEU A 186 14.39 -6.03 -4.88
CA LEU A 186 15.84 -5.87 -4.79
C LEU A 186 16.33 -6.36 -3.44
N CYS A 187 17.38 -7.17 -3.42
CA CYS A 187 17.99 -7.62 -2.18
C CYS A 187 19.51 -7.78 -2.27
N GLY A 188 20.17 -7.74 -1.10
CA GLY A 188 21.62 -7.86 -0.99
C GLY A 188 22.36 -6.56 -1.34
N ASP A 189 23.57 -6.71 -1.89
CA ASP A 189 24.41 -5.58 -2.29
C ASP A 189 24.08 -5.11 -3.72
N ILE A 190 23.74 -3.84 -3.85
CA ILE A 190 23.31 -3.22 -5.10
C ILE A 190 24.39 -2.30 -5.64
N VAL A 191 24.76 -2.50 -6.91
CA VAL A 191 25.73 -1.65 -7.62
C VAL A 191 25.02 -0.81 -8.66
N LEU A 192 24.85 0.49 -8.38
CA LEU A 192 24.33 1.44 -9.36
C LEU A 192 25.43 1.85 -10.34
N GLN A 193 25.54 1.08 -11.41
CA GLN A 193 26.47 1.34 -12.50
C GLN A 193 26.06 2.61 -13.26
N SER A 194 27.01 3.51 -13.54
CA SER A 194 26.93 4.63 -14.50
C SER A 194 25.55 5.26 -14.77
N LEU A 195 25.04 6.07 -13.83
CA LEU A 195 23.88 6.96 -14.02
C LEU A 195 24.28 8.44 -13.81
N PRO A 196 25.05 9.05 -14.72
CA PRO A 196 25.75 10.33 -14.48
C PRO A 196 24.83 11.55 -14.30
N LEU A 197 23.59 11.49 -14.80
CA LEU A 197 22.62 12.58 -14.70
C LEU A 197 21.59 12.38 -13.58
N LEU A 198 21.64 11.25 -12.85
CA LEU A 198 20.65 10.90 -11.85
C LEU A 198 20.68 11.91 -10.69
N SER A 199 19.51 12.48 -10.40
CA SER A 199 19.30 13.48 -9.35
C SER A 199 18.44 12.94 -8.22
N GLN A 200 17.43 12.12 -8.54
CA GLN A 200 16.50 11.54 -7.57
C GLN A 200 16.46 10.02 -7.74
N LEU A 201 16.59 9.33 -6.62
CA LEU A 201 16.58 7.87 -6.56
C LEU A 201 15.72 7.41 -5.40
N ASN A 202 14.75 6.56 -5.69
CA ASN A 202 13.93 5.89 -4.69
C ASN A 202 14.12 4.37 -4.80
N LEU A 203 14.60 3.78 -3.71
CA LEU A 203 14.83 2.33 -3.53
C LEU A 203 14.12 1.83 -2.26
N SER A 204 13.15 2.58 -1.72
CA SER A 204 12.50 2.22 -0.47
C SER A 204 11.68 0.92 -0.59
N HIS A 205 11.35 0.29 0.54
CA HIS A 205 10.56 -0.95 0.57
C HIS A 205 11.16 -2.06 -0.31
N ASN A 206 12.43 -2.37 -0.08
CA ASN A 206 13.14 -3.50 -0.69
C ASN A 206 13.82 -4.31 0.42
N SER A 207 14.79 -5.17 0.09
CA SER A 207 15.59 -5.94 1.07
C SER A 207 17.08 -5.73 0.84
N ILE A 208 17.48 -4.49 0.53
CA ILE A 208 18.86 -4.08 0.25
C ILE A 208 19.65 -4.07 1.55
N THR A 209 20.85 -4.66 1.52
CA THR A 209 21.78 -4.70 2.67
C THR A 209 22.98 -3.77 2.50
N SER A 210 23.32 -3.41 1.26
CA SER A 210 24.38 -2.45 0.93
C SER A 210 24.11 -1.82 -0.44
N ILE A 211 24.65 -0.62 -0.67
CA ILE A 211 24.60 0.04 -1.98
C ILE A 211 25.90 0.77 -2.32
N THR A 212 26.29 0.69 -3.59
CA THR A 212 27.43 1.42 -4.16
C THR A 212 27.01 2.26 -5.37
N PHE A 213 27.65 3.42 -5.53
CA PHE A 213 27.36 4.39 -6.59
C PHE A 213 28.57 4.55 -7.52
N GLU A 214 28.50 3.99 -8.73
CA GLU A 214 29.56 4.12 -9.73
C GLU A 214 29.20 5.19 -10.76
N GLY A 215 29.44 6.47 -10.43
CA GLY A 215 29.28 7.59 -11.37
C GLY A 215 28.03 8.45 -11.18
N SER A 216 27.14 8.10 -10.25
CA SER A 216 25.90 8.84 -9.93
C SER A 216 26.14 10.05 -9.01
N ARG A 217 27.11 10.91 -9.33
CA ARG A 217 27.58 11.99 -8.44
C ARG A 217 26.63 13.21 -8.33
N ARG A 218 25.56 13.25 -9.13
CA ARG A 218 24.59 14.36 -9.17
C ARG A 218 23.38 14.16 -8.26
N LEU A 219 23.31 13.04 -7.55
CA LEU A 219 22.22 12.73 -6.63
C LEU A 219 22.01 13.85 -5.60
N THR A 220 20.79 14.34 -5.54
CA THR A 220 20.31 15.34 -4.58
C THR A 220 19.36 14.74 -3.57
N GLU A 221 18.67 13.66 -3.94
CA GLU A 221 17.71 12.96 -3.10
C GLU A 221 17.87 11.44 -3.27
N VAL A 222 17.98 10.75 -2.14
CA VAL A 222 18.11 9.30 -2.07
C VAL A 222 17.18 8.80 -0.96
N ASP A 223 16.26 7.93 -1.33
CA ASP A 223 15.41 7.20 -0.40
C ASP A 223 15.76 5.71 -0.44
N ILE A 224 16.26 5.18 0.67
CA ILE A 224 16.56 3.75 0.89
C ILE A 224 15.94 3.31 2.23
N SER A 225 14.79 3.91 2.58
CA SER A 225 14.01 3.53 3.75
C SER A 225 13.36 2.15 3.59
N TYR A 226 12.93 1.51 4.68
CA TYR A 226 12.28 0.19 4.64
C TYR A 226 13.12 -0.85 3.89
N ASN A 227 14.36 -1.03 4.33
CA ASN A 227 15.33 -1.98 3.77
C ASN A 227 16.01 -2.75 4.91
N ALA A 228 17.11 -3.45 4.63
CA ALA A 228 17.85 -4.26 5.60
C ALA A 228 19.30 -3.76 5.77
N LEU A 229 19.53 -2.45 5.71
CA LEU A 229 20.87 -1.86 5.89
C LEU A 229 21.33 -2.00 7.35
N GLU A 230 22.48 -2.63 7.58
CA GLU A 230 23.12 -2.75 8.91
C GLU A 230 24.01 -1.54 9.27
N GLU A 231 24.47 -0.82 8.25
CA GLU A 231 25.29 0.38 8.35
C GLU A 231 24.88 1.39 7.27
N ILE A 232 25.26 2.66 7.44
CA ILE A 232 25.13 3.68 6.39
C ILE A 232 26.21 3.41 5.33
N PRO A 233 25.87 3.05 4.09
CA PRO A 233 26.86 2.69 3.08
C PRO A 233 27.87 3.80 2.81
N GLU A 234 29.17 3.48 2.86
CA GLU A 234 30.24 4.50 2.74
C GLU A 234 30.14 5.32 1.45
N ALA A 235 29.61 4.72 0.39
CA ALA A 235 29.42 5.38 -0.90
C ALA A 235 28.50 6.61 -0.82
N LEU A 236 27.55 6.67 0.13
CA LEU A 236 26.68 7.84 0.34
C LEU A 236 27.46 9.08 0.78
N PHE A 237 28.52 8.93 1.57
CA PHE A 237 29.34 10.07 2.02
C PHE A 237 30.07 10.76 0.86
N SER A 238 30.25 10.06 -0.27
CA SER A 238 30.87 10.61 -1.47
C SER A 238 29.93 11.51 -2.29
N LEU A 239 28.61 11.47 -2.02
CA LEU A 239 27.58 12.21 -2.76
C LEU A 239 27.50 13.67 -2.27
N GLN A 240 28.44 14.51 -2.71
CA GLN A 240 28.57 15.91 -2.27
C GLN A 240 27.39 16.83 -2.66
N MET A 241 26.49 16.35 -3.53
CA MET A 241 25.30 17.07 -3.96
C MET A 241 24.04 16.71 -3.17
N LEU A 242 24.12 15.67 -2.31
CA LEU A 242 22.97 15.13 -1.60
C LEU A 242 22.42 16.14 -0.59
N ARG A 243 21.10 16.34 -0.64
CA ARG A 243 20.33 17.25 0.23
C ARG A 243 19.35 16.50 1.10
N ILE A 244 18.74 15.43 0.58
CA ILE A 244 17.74 14.61 1.26
C ILE A 244 18.25 13.17 1.29
N LEU A 245 18.34 12.61 2.49
CA LEU A 245 18.67 11.20 2.71
C LEU A 245 17.66 10.59 3.68
N LYS A 246 16.94 9.58 3.20
CA LYS A 246 15.97 8.81 3.98
C LYS A 246 16.47 7.39 4.16
N LEU A 247 16.62 6.98 5.42
CA LEU A 247 17.17 5.69 5.86
C LEU A 247 16.33 5.06 6.97
N GLN A 248 15.12 5.57 7.22
CA GLN A 248 14.24 5.05 8.25
C GLN A 248 13.80 3.60 7.99
N HIS A 249 13.47 2.86 9.04
CA HIS A 249 13.09 1.43 8.94
C HIS A 249 14.19 0.59 8.27
N ASN A 250 15.38 0.63 8.84
CA ASN A 250 16.49 -0.27 8.52
C ASN A 250 16.98 -0.93 9.82
N VAL A 251 18.14 -1.58 9.80
CA VAL A 251 18.76 -2.20 10.98
C VAL A 251 20.11 -1.54 11.31
N ILE A 252 20.23 -0.23 11.03
CA ILE A 252 21.48 0.52 11.20
C ILE A 252 21.85 0.57 12.68
N SER A 253 23.05 0.10 13.01
CA SER A 253 23.54 0.03 14.40
C SER A 253 24.38 1.23 14.81
N GLU A 254 25.01 1.92 13.85
CA GLU A 254 25.85 3.09 14.12
C GLU A 254 25.76 4.15 13.03
N ILE A 255 25.99 5.41 13.41
CA ILE A 255 26.18 6.50 12.46
C ILE A 255 27.67 6.76 12.31
N ASN A 256 28.21 6.49 11.13
CA ASN A 256 29.61 6.74 10.83
C ASN A 256 29.94 8.26 10.93
N PRO A 257 31.04 8.67 11.60
CA PRO A 257 31.44 10.08 11.70
C PRO A 257 31.65 10.79 10.36
N LYS A 258 31.88 10.03 9.27
CA LYS A 258 31.92 10.55 7.89
C LYS A 258 30.62 11.23 7.47
N ILE A 259 29.50 11.03 8.16
CA ILE A 259 28.25 11.79 7.93
C ILE A 259 28.50 13.30 7.92
N SER A 260 29.41 13.80 8.76
CA SER A 260 29.80 15.22 8.84
C SER A 260 30.37 15.79 7.53
N SER A 261 30.85 14.93 6.62
CA SER A 261 31.42 15.33 5.33
C SER A 261 30.36 15.72 4.29
N MET A 262 29.08 15.44 4.53
CA MET A 262 27.98 15.66 3.58
C MET A 262 27.52 17.13 3.59
N ARG A 263 28.31 18.02 2.99
CA ARG A 263 28.19 19.50 3.13
C ARG A 263 26.87 20.14 2.69
N ARG A 264 26.03 19.42 1.93
CA ARG A 264 24.74 19.91 1.42
C ARG A 264 23.53 19.22 2.03
N LEU A 265 23.74 18.27 2.95
CA LEU A 265 22.66 17.52 3.55
C LEU A 265 21.80 18.44 4.41
N GLU A 266 20.53 18.57 4.05
CA GLU A 266 19.54 19.43 4.71
C GLU A 266 18.54 18.59 5.51
N TYR A 267 18.20 17.39 5.02
CA TYR A 267 17.23 16.47 5.62
C TYR A 267 17.88 15.10 5.79
N LEU A 268 17.84 14.57 7.01
CA LEU A 268 18.30 13.24 7.37
C LEU A 268 17.25 12.54 8.23
N ASP A 269 16.76 11.40 7.74
CA ASP A 269 15.88 10.52 8.51
C ASP A 269 16.56 9.17 8.76
N LEU A 270 16.71 8.83 10.03
CA LEU A 270 17.32 7.62 10.58
C LEU A 270 16.37 6.97 11.60
N SER A 271 15.09 7.32 11.59
CA SER A 271 14.12 6.76 12.52
C SER A 271 13.93 5.25 12.35
N HIS A 272 13.49 4.54 13.39
CA HIS A 272 13.28 3.09 13.36
C HIS A 272 14.51 2.33 12.88
N ASN A 273 15.61 2.51 13.61
CA ASN A 273 16.86 1.77 13.43
C ASN A 273 17.33 1.24 14.80
N SER A 274 18.48 0.57 14.85
CA SER A 274 19.06 0.05 16.10
C SER A 274 20.26 0.88 16.55
N ILE A 275 20.23 2.21 16.36
CA ILE A 275 21.42 3.04 16.51
C ILE A 275 21.86 3.11 17.97
N PHE A 276 23.09 2.66 18.22
CA PHE A 276 23.83 2.82 19.46
C PHE A 276 25.17 3.49 19.13
N THR A 277 25.28 4.79 19.36
CA THR A 277 26.44 5.53 18.88
C THR A 277 26.85 6.68 19.81
N GLY A 278 28.17 6.89 19.90
CA GLY A 278 28.80 7.92 20.72
C GLY A 278 28.69 9.32 20.12
N LYS A 279 29.65 10.19 20.45
CA LYS A 279 29.64 11.61 20.05
C LYS A 279 29.72 11.80 18.52
N ILE A 280 28.59 12.13 17.91
CA ILE A 280 28.52 12.46 16.48
C ILE A 280 28.52 13.97 16.26
N ARG A 281 29.05 14.37 15.10
CA ARG A 281 28.88 15.71 14.53
C ARG A 281 28.09 15.60 13.23
N LEU A 282 27.00 16.34 13.16
CA LEU A 282 26.16 16.44 11.96
C LEU A 282 26.78 17.40 10.93
N PRO A 283 26.40 17.30 9.64
CA PRO A 283 26.72 18.32 8.65
C PRO A 283 26.30 19.74 9.05
N ASP A 284 27.13 20.73 8.73
CA ASP A 284 26.87 22.12 9.12
C ASP A 284 25.60 22.74 8.48
N ARG A 285 25.02 22.11 7.45
CA ARG A 285 23.79 22.54 6.75
C ARG A 285 22.54 21.74 7.10
N SER A 286 22.62 20.76 8.01
CA SER A 286 21.45 19.97 8.39
C SER A 286 20.38 20.87 9.00
N ARG A 287 19.15 20.77 8.47
CA ARG A 287 17.98 21.55 8.90
C ARG A 287 16.96 20.69 9.60
N GLN A 288 16.82 19.44 9.18
CA GLN A 288 15.87 18.49 9.75
C GLN A 288 16.58 17.17 10.04
N LEU A 289 16.41 16.68 11.27
CA LEU A 289 16.95 15.41 11.73
C LEU A 289 15.85 14.61 12.44
N PHE A 290 15.61 13.41 11.95
CA PHE A 290 14.70 12.43 12.56
C PHE A 290 15.52 11.20 12.96
N ILE A 291 15.48 10.85 14.24
CA ILE A 291 16.19 9.71 14.84
C ILE A 291 15.28 8.96 15.82
N SER A 292 13.97 9.10 15.69
CA SER A 292 13.02 8.44 16.58
C SER A 292 13.17 6.91 16.55
N PHE A 293 12.82 6.23 17.63
CA PHE A 293 12.92 4.75 17.73
C PHE A 293 14.34 4.22 17.50
N ASN A 294 15.30 4.74 18.27
CA ASN A 294 16.67 4.24 18.32
C ASN A 294 17.12 3.93 19.76
N ILE A 295 18.30 3.36 19.95
CA ILE A 295 18.74 2.88 21.27
C ILE A 295 19.44 4.01 22.04
N PHE A 296 20.64 4.40 21.61
CA PHE A 296 21.47 5.39 22.30
C PHE A 296 22.12 6.32 21.27
N LEU A 297 21.96 7.63 21.44
CA LEU A 297 22.64 8.61 20.60
C LEU A 297 23.27 9.72 21.43
N ALA A 298 24.49 10.10 21.08
CA ALA A 298 25.17 11.26 21.66
C ALA A 298 25.61 12.27 20.61
N PHE A 299 25.22 13.53 20.77
CA PHE A 299 25.59 14.62 19.87
C PHE A 299 26.62 15.53 20.53
N SER A 300 27.72 15.78 19.81
CA SER A 300 28.77 16.70 20.25
C SER A 300 28.35 18.17 20.18
N SER A 301 27.60 18.52 19.14
CA SER A 301 27.07 19.85 18.86
C SER A 301 25.96 19.73 17.81
N PHE A 302 25.02 20.67 17.83
CA PHE A 302 24.03 20.83 16.77
C PHE A 302 24.43 21.97 15.82
N PRO A 303 24.25 21.79 14.50
CA PRO A 303 24.53 22.86 13.56
C PRO A 303 23.53 23.99 13.76
N LEU A 304 23.96 25.24 13.55
CA LEU A 304 23.12 26.42 13.72
C LEU A 304 21.90 26.45 12.78
N SER A 305 21.95 25.69 11.69
CA SER A 305 20.87 25.53 10.72
C SER A 305 19.78 24.55 11.16
N LEU A 306 19.97 23.79 12.24
CA LEU A 306 19.02 22.75 12.64
C LEU A 306 17.74 23.39 13.18
N GLU A 307 16.65 23.19 12.44
CA GLU A 307 15.33 23.75 12.71
C GLU A 307 14.38 22.71 13.33
N THR A 308 14.47 21.46 12.88
CA THR A 308 13.62 20.35 13.31
C THR A 308 14.48 19.21 13.84
N PHE A 309 14.14 18.71 15.03
CA PHE A 309 14.78 17.55 15.63
C PHE A 309 13.74 16.65 16.31
N ASP A 310 13.64 15.40 15.86
CA ASP A 310 12.82 14.38 16.49
C ASP A 310 13.71 13.22 16.97
N ALA A 311 13.65 12.95 18.27
CA ALA A 311 14.32 11.83 18.91
C ALA A 311 13.38 11.04 19.83
N SER A 312 12.09 11.04 19.51
CA SER A 312 11.08 10.32 20.27
C SER A 312 11.40 8.83 20.34
N PHE A 313 11.04 8.15 21.42
CA PHE A 313 11.23 6.71 21.62
C PHE A 313 12.68 6.24 21.59
N CYS A 314 13.63 7.14 21.88
CA CYS A 314 15.01 6.75 22.13
C CYS A 314 15.20 6.25 23.57
N GLN A 315 15.99 5.18 23.80
CA GLN A 315 16.26 4.76 25.18
C GLN A 315 17.17 5.76 25.91
N CYS A 316 18.14 6.35 25.23
CA CYS A 316 19.05 7.31 25.86
C CYS A 316 19.57 8.32 24.84
N LEU A 317 19.55 9.58 25.23
CA LEU A 317 19.91 10.69 24.34
C LEU A 317 20.81 11.68 25.07
N VAL A 318 22.01 11.92 24.54
CA VAL A 318 22.93 12.96 25.01
C VAL A 318 22.94 14.11 23.99
N ILE A 319 22.41 15.27 24.37
CA ILE A 319 22.24 16.42 23.45
C ILE A 319 22.91 17.69 23.98
N PRO A 320 23.40 18.58 23.12
CA PRO A 320 23.94 19.87 23.54
C PRO A 320 22.87 20.76 24.19
N ALA A 321 23.26 21.60 25.15
CA ALA A 321 22.33 22.56 25.80
C ALA A 321 21.75 23.63 24.83
N SER A 322 22.22 23.70 23.58
CA SER A 322 21.78 24.67 22.57
C SER A 322 20.45 24.35 21.88
N ILE A 323 19.63 23.42 22.42
CA ILE A 323 18.36 22.99 21.82
C ILE A 323 17.27 24.08 21.76
N HIS A 324 17.39 25.13 22.58
CA HIS A 324 16.41 26.22 22.69
C HIS A 324 16.21 27.04 21.39
N LYS A 325 17.03 26.81 20.35
CA LYS A 325 16.96 27.53 19.07
C LYS A 325 16.15 26.80 17.99
N MET A 326 15.64 25.60 18.29
CA MET A 326 14.90 24.78 17.33
C MET A 326 13.47 25.31 17.12
N LYS A 327 12.99 25.25 15.88
CA LYS A 327 11.59 25.59 15.55
C LYS A 327 10.64 24.44 15.92
N SER A 328 11.11 23.20 15.80
CA SER A 328 10.36 21.99 16.12
C SER A 328 11.28 21.00 16.85
N LEU A 329 10.83 20.54 18.01
CA LEU A 329 11.55 19.61 18.87
C LEU A 329 10.57 18.55 19.40
N SER A 330 10.80 17.29 19.06
CA SER A 330 10.02 16.13 19.54
C SER A 330 10.92 15.18 20.32
N LEU A 331 10.58 14.94 21.59
CA LEU A 331 11.33 14.10 22.53
C LEU A 331 10.39 13.19 23.35
N PHE A 332 9.34 12.68 22.70
CA PHE A 332 8.34 11.86 23.39
C PHE A 332 8.96 10.52 23.83
N PHE A 333 8.70 10.07 25.06
CA PHE A 333 9.14 8.75 25.56
C PHE A 333 10.63 8.46 25.41
N VAL A 334 11.47 9.47 25.65
CA VAL A 334 12.91 9.26 25.77
C VAL A 334 13.24 8.83 27.21
N ASN A 335 13.69 7.60 27.43
CA ASN A 335 13.86 7.08 28.80
C ASN A 335 14.87 7.90 29.61
N LYS A 336 15.96 8.36 28.97
CA LYS A 336 17.00 9.20 29.61
C LYS A 336 17.49 10.28 28.65
N ILE A 337 17.51 11.53 29.10
CA ILE A 337 18.10 12.67 28.38
C ILE A 337 19.22 13.28 29.22
N PHE A 338 20.40 13.44 28.62
CA PHE A 338 21.54 14.13 29.22
C PHE A 338 21.88 15.38 28.40
N PHE A 339 22.03 16.51 29.07
CA PHE A 339 22.50 17.74 28.43
C PHE A 339 24.01 17.87 28.54
N SER A 340 24.71 17.89 27.40
CA SER A 340 26.14 18.17 27.39
C SER A 340 26.38 19.68 27.47
N GLN A 341 26.73 20.18 28.66
CA GLN A 341 27.61 21.35 28.78
C GLN A 341 29.02 20.79 28.75
N ALA A 342 29.61 20.73 27.55
CA ALA A 342 30.99 20.32 27.29
C ALA A 342 31.54 19.30 28.32
N LEU A 343 31.36 17.99 28.10
CA LEU A 343 31.94 16.88 28.87
C LEU A 343 33.31 17.19 29.50
N LEU A 344 33.26 17.82 30.67
CA LEU A 344 34.35 18.04 31.60
C LEU A 344 33.92 17.28 32.85
N SER A 345 34.86 16.47 33.32
CA SER A 345 34.78 15.63 34.52
C SER A 345 33.74 14.51 34.53
N ILE A 346 33.87 13.54 33.61
CA ILE A 346 33.75 12.14 34.03
C ILE A 346 35.13 11.54 33.83
N LYS A 347 35.95 11.60 34.89
CA LYS A 347 37.10 10.71 35.01
C LYS A 347 36.52 9.33 35.31
N TYR A 348 36.75 8.37 34.43
CA TYR A 348 36.67 6.97 34.82
C TYR A 348 37.78 6.74 35.85
N THR A 349 37.43 6.75 37.13
CA THR A 349 38.22 6.08 38.16
C THR A 349 37.46 4.81 38.52
N SER A 350 37.98 3.69 38.02
CA SER A 350 37.69 2.37 38.52
C SER A 350 38.10 2.30 39.99
N THR A 351 37.13 2.22 40.89
CA THR A 351 37.22 1.45 42.13
C THR A 351 35.82 1.31 42.70
N GLU A 352 35.49 0.09 43.10
CA GLU A 352 34.39 -0.23 44.01
C GLU A 352 34.49 0.61 45.30
N GLU A 353 33.36 0.69 46.00
CA GLU A 353 33.12 1.24 47.35
C GLU A 353 32.42 2.62 47.45
N ASP A 354 31.28 2.55 48.15
CA ASP A 354 30.49 3.55 48.86
C ASP A 354 30.01 4.82 48.13
N VAL A 355 28.72 4.82 47.79
CA VAL A 355 27.94 6.04 47.47
C VAL A 355 27.19 6.48 48.73
N PRO A 356 27.42 7.70 49.26
CA PRO A 356 26.59 8.25 50.32
C PRO A 356 25.28 8.80 49.74
N GLU A 357 24.19 8.61 50.47
CA GLU A 357 22.91 9.28 50.24
C GLU A 357 23.08 10.79 50.40
N GLU A 358 22.95 11.56 49.31
CA GLU A 358 22.73 13.01 49.40
C GLU A 358 21.61 13.48 48.47
N GLU A 359 20.89 14.47 48.99
CA GLU A 359 19.53 14.89 48.69
C GLU A 359 19.30 15.40 47.26
N VAL A 360 18.18 14.96 46.68
CA VAL A 360 17.61 15.47 45.43
C VAL A 360 17.11 16.91 45.68
N PRO A 361 17.55 17.92 44.92
CA PRO A 361 16.95 19.25 45.02
C PRO A 361 15.56 19.21 44.39
N GLU A 362 14.53 19.27 45.23
CA GLU A 362 13.16 19.58 44.83
C GLU A 362 13.11 20.96 44.16
N ARG A 363 13.16 20.97 42.83
CA ARG A 363 12.48 21.98 42.00
C ARG A 363 12.40 21.48 40.56
N LEU A 364 11.48 20.55 40.37
CA LEU A 364 10.82 20.35 39.08
C LEU A 364 10.17 21.67 38.69
N ILE A 365 10.74 22.37 37.71
CA ILE A 365 9.98 23.35 36.97
C ILE A 365 8.97 22.51 36.16
N PRO A 366 7.65 22.69 36.36
CA PRO A 366 6.68 21.96 35.56
C PRO A 366 6.91 22.38 34.11
N ILE A 367 7.31 21.42 33.28
CA ILE A 367 7.25 21.57 31.84
C ILE A 367 5.78 21.82 31.54
N ILE A 368 5.47 23.02 31.07
CA ILE A 368 4.15 23.33 30.53
C ILE A 368 4.01 22.40 29.34
N ALA A 369 3.26 21.32 29.52
CA ALA A 369 2.79 20.50 28.43
C ALA A 369 2.17 21.45 27.40
N PRO A 370 2.47 21.32 26.10
CA PRO A 370 1.68 22.01 25.09
C PRO A 370 0.22 21.72 25.42
N GLN A 371 -0.58 22.78 25.58
CA GLN A 371 -1.98 22.62 25.93
C GLN A 371 -2.62 21.72 24.88
N VAL A 372 -2.91 20.48 25.29
CA VAL A 372 -3.69 19.53 24.52
C VAL A 372 -5.03 20.22 24.31
N PRO A 373 -5.42 20.54 23.07
CA PRO A 373 -6.74 21.08 22.81
C PRO A 373 -7.76 20.09 23.33
N GLU A 374 -8.72 20.53 24.15
CA GLU A 374 -9.84 19.70 24.55
C GLU A 374 -10.56 19.16 23.31
N LYS A 375 -10.45 17.84 23.10
CA LYS A 375 -11.57 16.89 23.00
C LYS A 375 -11.05 15.47 22.69
N PRO A 376 -10.63 14.67 23.68
CA PRO A 376 -10.70 13.23 23.51
C PRO A 376 -12.18 12.86 23.40
N LEU A 377 -12.55 12.11 22.35
CA LEU A 377 -13.94 11.65 22.20
C LEU A 377 -14.21 10.40 23.03
N LEU A 378 -13.21 9.54 23.22
CA LEU A 378 -13.31 8.32 24.01
C LEU A 378 -11.92 7.82 24.43
N ASN A 379 -11.66 7.69 25.73
CA ASN A 379 -10.55 6.92 26.31
C ASN A 379 -11.17 6.06 27.41
N ASP A 380 -11.42 4.79 27.12
CA ASP A 380 -12.25 3.97 28.01
C ASP A 380 -11.81 2.51 28.02
N SER A 381 -12.30 1.77 29.01
CA SER A 381 -12.23 0.32 29.04
C SER A 381 -13.51 -0.27 28.45
N LEU A 382 -13.38 -1.16 27.47
CA LEU A 382 -14.52 -1.90 26.90
C LEU A 382 -14.80 -3.22 27.63
N GLY A 383 -14.17 -3.42 28.80
CA GLY A 383 -14.21 -4.66 29.59
C GLY A 383 -12.85 -4.99 30.20
N SER A 384 -12.82 -5.99 31.08
CA SER A 384 -11.58 -6.45 31.71
C SER A 384 -10.56 -6.85 30.63
N GLY A 385 -9.41 -6.18 30.62
CA GLY A 385 -8.34 -6.43 29.65
C GLY A 385 -8.54 -5.77 28.28
N ILE A 386 -9.56 -4.94 28.06
CA ILE A 386 -9.79 -4.25 26.78
C ILE A 386 -9.78 -2.75 26.98
N GLY A 387 -8.88 -2.06 26.28
CA GLY A 387 -8.78 -0.60 26.26
C GLY A 387 -9.00 -0.05 24.86
N CYS A 388 -9.68 1.07 24.75
CA CYS A 388 -9.86 1.78 23.49
C CYS A 388 -9.54 3.27 23.61
N SER A 389 -9.15 3.87 22.49
CA SER A 389 -8.85 5.29 22.39
C SER A 389 -9.27 5.82 21.01
N ALA A 390 -10.03 6.92 20.98
CA ALA A 390 -10.48 7.58 19.76
C ALA A 390 -10.32 9.11 19.78
N THR A 391 -9.85 9.70 18.69
CA THR A 391 -9.72 11.16 18.51
C THR A 391 -9.90 11.58 17.06
N LEU A 392 -10.27 12.84 16.85
CA LEU A 392 -10.64 13.45 15.56
C LEU A 392 -9.47 13.82 14.64
N GLY A 393 -8.22 13.76 15.11
CA GLY A 393 -7.11 14.37 14.37
C GLY A 393 -7.39 15.85 14.06
N ARG A 394 -7.41 16.22 12.76
CA ARG A 394 -7.88 17.53 12.26
C ARG A 394 -9.25 17.47 11.56
N SER A 395 -9.92 16.31 11.57
CA SER A 395 -11.26 16.16 11.02
C SER A 395 -12.28 17.03 11.78
N THR A 396 -13.36 17.38 11.09
CA THR A 396 -14.46 18.18 11.68
C THR A 396 -15.53 17.32 12.36
N LYS A 397 -15.56 16.01 12.07
CA LYS A 397 -16.50 15.03 12.62
C LYS A 397 -15.82 13.67 12.73
N PHE A 398 -16.13 12.94 13.80
CA PHE A 398 -15.56 11.63 14.06
C PHE A 398 -16.44 10.61 13.39
N GLU A 399 -15.84 9.82 12.51
CA GLU A 399 -16.56 8.91 11.62
C GLU A 399 -16.37 7.43 11.97
N ASP A 400 -15.45 7.11 12.88
CA ASP A 400 -15.16 5.73 13.27
C ASP A 400 -16.09 5.21 14.36
N ASN A 401 -16.07 3.89 14.54
CA ASN A 401 -16.78 3.21 15.61
C ASN A 401 -16.06 1.94 16.10
N PHE A 402 -16.48 1.45 17.26
CA PHE A 402 -15.95 0.26 17.89
C PHE A 402 -17.06 -0.75 18.20
N MET A 403 -16.70 -2.02 18.24
CA MET A 403 -17.56 -3.08 18.76
C MET A 403 -16.80 -3.90 19.79
N CYS A 404 -17.45 -4.18 20.92
CA CYS A 404 -17.05 -5.22 21.87
C CYS A 404 -18.30 -6.01 22.24
N LEU A 405 -18.28 -7.32 21.98
CA LEU A 405 -19.39 -8.22 22.29
C LEU A 405 -18.81 -9.52 22.86
N LYS A 406 -19.23 -9.89 24.07
CA LYS A 406 -18.97 -11.22 24.63
C LYS A 406 -20.26 -12.03 24.55
N GLN A 407 -20.20 -13.17 23.89
CA GLN A 407 -21.31 -14.12 23.82
C GLN A 407 -20.79 -15.52 24.08
N ASP A 408 -21.43 -16.21 25.01
CA ASP A 408 -20.99 -17.50 25.50
C ASP A 408 -19.48 -17.45 25.82
N ASN A 409 -18.71 -18.23 25.06
CA ASN A 409 -17.29 -18.48 25.22
C ASN A 409 -16.46 -17.82 24.10
N VAL A 410 -17.05 -16.81 23.44
CA VAL A 410 -16.45 -16.07 22.33
C VAL A 410 -16.49 -14.57 22.59
N LEU A 411 -15.33 -13.92 22.45
CA LEU A 411 -15.19 -12.47 22.51
C LEU A 411 -14.99 -11.92 21.10
N PHE A 412 -15.84 -10.98 20.69
CA PHE A 412 -15.76 -10.25 19.44
C PHE A 412 -15.33 -8.82 19.71
N VAL A 413 -14.29 -8.36 19.01
CA VAL A 413 -13.79 -7.00 19.09
C VAL A 413 -13.62 -6.48 17.67
N GLY A 414 -14.08 -5.27 17.38
CA GLY A 414 -13.95 -4.70 16.05
C GLY A 414 -13.73 -3.19 16.02
N VAL A 415 -13.06 -2.75 14.97
CA VAL A 415 -12.84 -1.35 14.60
C VAL A 415 -13.48 -1.12 13.25
N PHE A 416 -14.25 -0.05 13.13
CA PHE A 416 -14.90 0.40 11.92
C PHE A 416 -14.42 1.81 11.64
N ASP A 417 -13.63 1.98 10.59
CA ASP A 417 -13.10 3.28 10.22
C ASP A 417 -13.97 3.84 9.09
N GLY A 418 -14.64 4.95 9.39
CA GLY A 418 -15.67 5.52 8.53
C GLY A 418 -15.03 6.51 7.57
N HIS A 419 -15.55 6.60 6.35
CA HIS A 419 -15.07 7.61 5.42
C HIS A 419 -16.18 8.23 4.58
N ALA A 420 -16.06 9.53 4.36
CA ALA A 420 -17.09 10.38 3.75
C ALA A 420 -18.39 10.47 4.60
N GLY A 421 -18.31 10.13 5.89
CA GLY A 421 -19.44 10.08 6.81
C GLY A 421 -19.31 8.99 7.89
N HIS A 422 -20.15 9.08 8.92
CA HIS A 422 -20.12 8.23 10.12
C HIS A 422 -21.23 7.16 10.16
N GLU A 423 -22.19 7.20 9.23
CA GLU A 423 -23.39 6.35 9.29
C GLU A 423 -23.02 4.88 9.05
N SER A 424 -22.17 4.61 8.05
CA SER A 424 -21.73 3.25 7.74
C SER A 424 -21.00 2.59 8.91
N ALA A 425 -20.03 3.27 9.54
CA ALA A 425 -19.29 2.72 10.67
C ALA A 425 -20.19 2.43 11.88
N LEU A 426 -21.09 3.36 12.22
CA LEU A 426 -22.07 3.21 13.30
C LEU A 426 -23.03 2.04 13.05
N ILE A 427 -23.65 2.00 11.87
CA ILE A 427 -24.62 0.96 11.54
C ILE A 427 -23.91 -0.39 11.46
N SER A 428 -22.69 -0.46 10.91
CA SER A 428 -21.90 -1.69 10.89
C SER A 428 -21.67 -2.23 12.30
N ALA A 429 -21.20 -1.41 13.24
CA ALA A 429 -21.02 -1.82 14.64
C ALA A 429 -22.33 -2.35 15.27
N GLU A 430 -23.44 -1.64 15.10
CA GLU A 430 -24.75 -2.08 15.59
C GLU A 430 -25.25 -3.37 14.93
N CYS A 431 -24.99 -3.57 13.64
CA CYS A 431 -25.45 -4.75 12.91
C CYS A 431 -24.61 -5.98 13.26
N PHE A 432 -23.29 -5.86 13.39
CA PHE A 432 -22.45 -6.97 13.81
C PHE A 432 -22.85 -7.48 15.20
N THR A 433 -23.19 -6.59 16.14
CA THR A 433 -23.66 -7.01 17.49
C THR A 433 -24.98 -7.80 17.47
N LYS A 434 -25.79 -7.68 16.41
CA LYS A 434 -27.05 -8.42 16.24
C LYS A 434 -26.88 -9.68 15.38
N ILE A 435 -26.00 -9.63 14.38
CA ILE A 435 -25.81 -10.69 13.39
C ILE A 435 -24.88 -11.78 13.91
N LEU A 436 -23.73 -11.43 14.51
CA LEU A 436 -22.78 -12.41 15.02
C LEU A 436 -23.42 -13.40 16.01
N PRO A 437 -24.32 -12.96 16.92
CA PRO A 437 -25.04 -13.89 17.79
C PRO A 437 -25.94 -14.92 17.14
N SER A 438 -26.34 -14.71 15.89
CA SER A 438 -27.18 -15.68 15.17
C SER A 438 -26.40 -16.92 14.73
N PHE A 439 -25.07 -16.89 14.80
CA PHE A 439 -24.18 -18.00 14.42
C PHE A 439 -23.66 -18.75 15.65
N ASP A 440 -23.59 -20.08 15.54
CA ASP A 440 -23.18 -20.96 16.62
C ASP A 440 -21.67 -21.25 16.57
N PHE A 441 -20.87 -20.23 16.93
CA PHE A 441 -19.41 -20.35 16.95
C PHE A 441 -18.92 -21.40 17.95
N THR A 442 -19.60 -21.55 19.09
CA THR A 442 -19.27 -22.54 20.13
C THR A 442 -19.32 -23.96 19.58
N ASN A 443 -20.39 -24.33 18.86
CA ASN A 443 -20.47 -25.66 18.24
C ASN A 443 -19.47 -25.82 17.08
N ALA A 444 -19.23 -24.76 16.28
CA ALA A 444 -18.25 -24.79 15.20
C ALA A 444 -16.82 -25.08 15.70
N ILE A 445 -16.46 -24.62 16.90
CA ILE A 445 -15.15 -24.87 17.51
C ILE A 445 -15.04 -26.32 18.01
N HIS A 446 -16.10 -26.84 18.64
CA HIS A 446 -16.11 -28.14 19.32
C HIS A 446 -16.59 -29.32 18.47
N GLN A 447 -17.04 -29.09 17.23
CA GLN A 447 -17.44 -30.12 16.27
C GLN A 447 -18.58 -31.02 16.78
N LYS A 448 -19.59 -30.44 17.44
CA LYS A 448 -20.69 -31.22 18.03
C LYS A 448 -21.68 -31.79 16.99
N ASN A 449 -21.73 -31.26 15.75
CA ASN A 449 -22.71 -31.72 14.74
C ASN A 449 -22.27 -31.55 13.25
N PRO A 450 -21.34 -32.38 12.74
CA PRO A 450 -20.71 -32.20 11.44
C PRO A 450 -21.66 -32.27 10.22
N GLU A 451 -22.77 -33.00 10.29
CA GLU A 451 -23.74 -33.08 9.18
C GLU A 451 -24.50 -31.75 8.98
N LYS A 452 -24.86 -31.09 10.08
CA LYS A 452 -25.52 -29.76 10.05
C LYS A 452 -24.55 -28.68 9.58
N ASP A 453 -23.27 -28.83 9.90
CA ASP A 453 -22.19 -27.93 9.50
C ASP A 453 -21.93 -28.00 7.99
N GLU A 454 -21.92 -29.20 7.41
CA GLU A 454 -21.85 -29.38 5.96
C GLU A 454 -23.09 -28.85 5.24
N GLU A 455 -24.29 -29.06 5.79
CA GLU A 455 -25.54 -28.52 5.22
C GLU A 455 -25.55 -26.98 5.23
N ASN A 456 -25.07 -26.35 6.30
CA ASN A 456 -24.93 -24.89 6.41
C ASN A 456 -23.94 -24.33 5.38
N ILE A 457 -22.82 -25.03 5.15
CA ILE A 457 -21.84 -24.65 4.11
C ILE A 457 -22.43 -24.82 2.71
N GLN A 458 -23.19 -25.90 2.46
CA GLN A 458 -23.77 -26.20 1.14
C GLN A 458 -24.97 -25.32 0.77
N LYS A 459 -25.71 -24.79 1.75
CA LYS A 459 -26.79 -23.80 1.53
C LYS A 459 -26.27 -22.47 0.99
N PHE A 460 -24.96 -22.23 1.04
CA PHE A 460 -24.36 -20.97 0.65
C PHE A 460 -23.70 -21.07 -0.74
N ASP A 461 -24.45 -20.70 -1.77
CA ASP A 461 -23.87 -20.22 -3.02
C ASP A 461 -23.53 -18.74 -2.79
N PHE A 462 -22.25 -18.37 -2.86
CA PHE A 462 -21.89 -16.95 -3.07
C PHE A 462 -22.70 -16.43 -4.25
N PRO A 463 -22.96 -15.11 -4.37
CA PRO A 463 -23.42 -14.56 -5.63
C PRO A 463 -22.46 -15.05 -6.72
N LYS A 464 -22.90 -16.03 -7.51
CA LYS A 464 -22.21 -16.38 -8.74
C LYS A 464 -22.19 -15.08 -9.50
N VAL A 465 -21.00 -14.62 -9.83
CA VAL A 465 -20.80 -13.51 -10.76
C VAL A 465 -21.82 -13.71 -11.87
N GLU A 466 -22.85 -12.87 -11.92
CA GLU A 466 -23.65 -12.76 -13.12
C GLU A 466 -22.65 -12.30 -14.17
N ASN A 467 -22.18 -13.26 -14.95
CA ASN A 467 -21.44 -13.02 -16.18
C ASN A 467 -22.40 -12.35 -17.16
N HIS A 468 -22.83 -11.12 -16.86
CA HIS A 468 -23.30 -10.21 -17.87
C HIS A 468 -22.06 -9.83 -18.67
N LEU A 469 -21.87 -10.59 -19.76
CA LEU A 469 -20.88 -10.46 -20.82
C LEU A 469 -19.51 -11.10 -20.56
N SER A 470 -19.51 -12.43 -20.44
CA SER A 470 -18.41 -13.20 -21.05
C SER A 470 -18.54 -13.11 -22.58
N PRO A 471 -17.46 -12.87 -23.35
CA PRO A 471 -17.51 -12.97 -24.80
C PRO A 471 -17.94 -14.38 -25.16
N ARG A 472 -19.09 -14.50 -25.84
CA ARG A 472 -19.66 -15.75 -26.32
C ARG A 472 -18.55 -16.61 -26.95
N ARG A 473 -18.26 -17.76 -26.34
CA ARG A 473 -17.64 -18.91 -26.99
C ARG A 473 -18.57 -19.39 -28.11
N ASN A 474 -18.59 -18.69 -29.24
CA ASN A 474 -19.32 -19.11 -30.44
C ASN A 474 -18.72 -18.44 -31.67
N HIS A 475 -17.41 -18.56 -31.90
CA HIS A 475 -16.77 -18.28 -33.20
C HIS A 475 -15.58 -19.24 -33.46
N PHE A 476 -15.71 -20.51 -33.06
CA PHE A 476 -14.80 -21.58 -33.48
C PHE A 476 -15.58 -22.76 -34.05
N ARG A 477 -16.30 -22.51 -35.13
CA ARG A 477 -16.68 -23.50 -36.15
C ARG A 477 -16.91 -22.70 -37.43
N ASN A 478 -15.98 -22.84 -38.38
CA ASN A 478 -16.00 -22.34 -39.76
C ASN A 478 -14.86 -21.37 -40.12
N VAL A 479 -13.61 -21.81 -39.97
CA VAL A 479 -12.56 -21.58 -40.98
C VAL A 479 -11.63 -22.81 -40.96
N LYS A 480 -12.05 -23.88 -41.64
CA LYS A 480 -11.18 -25.01 -42.01
C LYS A 480 -11.38 -25.25 -43.49
N THR A 481 -10.79 -24.39 -44.31
CA THR A 481 -10.51 -24.65 -45.73
C THR A 481 -9.72 -23.46 -46.26
N GLN A 482 -8.68 -23.76 -47.05
CA GLN A 482 -7.73 -22.83 -47.68
C GLN A 482 -6.56 -22.39 -46.81
N GLU A 483 -5.62 -23.31 -46.62
CA GLU A 483 -4.18 -23.02 -46.69
C GLU A 483 -3.44 -24.33 -46.97
N ASN A 484 -3.60 -24.80 -48.22
CA ASN A 484 -2.67 -25.72 -48.85
C ASN A 484 -2.15 -24.97 -50.05
N GLN A 485 -0.98 -24.33 -49.93
CA GLN A 485 0.07 -24.29 -50.96
C GLN A 485 1.17 -23.31 -50.57
N ILE A 486 2.42 -23.77 -50.77
CA ILE A 486 3.66 -23.00 -50.82
C ILE A 486 4.33 -22.79 -49.44
N PHE A 487 5.06 -23.79 -48.96
CA PHE A 487 6.53 -23.79 -49.02
C PHE A 487 7.07 -25.18 -48.66
N GLY A 488 7.92 -25.70 -49.54
CA GLY A 488 8.50 -27.04 -49.45
C GLY A 488 9.68 -27.11 -48.48
N SER A 489 9.76 -28.27 -47.82
CA SER A 489 10.98 -28.99 -47.43
C SER A 489 12.07 -28.23 -46.67
N GLN A 490 12.10 -28.40 -45.34
CA GLN A 490 13.08 -29.29 -44.69
C GLN A 490 12.62 -29.66 -43.27
N LYS A 491 12.48 -30.98 -43.05
CA LYS A 491 12.20 -31.62 -41.77
C LYS A 491 13.49 -31.64 -40.95
N ILE A 492 13.50 -30.98 -39.79
CA ILE A 492 14.31 -31.38 -38.62
C ILE A 492 13.39 -31.25 -37.39
N GLU A 493 13.55 -32.19 -36.46
CA GLU A 493 12.60 -32.66 -35.45
C GLU A 493 12.03 -31.60 -34.49
N THR A 494 10.74 -31.27 -34.64
CA THR A 494 9.93 -30.68 -33.57
C THR A 494 8.76 -31.59 -33.25
N LYS A 495 9.02 -32.68 -32.50
CA LYS A 495 7.99 -33.53 -31.93
C LYS A 495 7.92 -33.53 -30.40
N ASN A 496 8.71 -32.71 -29.71
CA ASN A 496 8.77 -32.69 -28.24
C ASN A 496 8.48 -31.33 -27.56
N ILE A 497 7.80 -30.38 -28.21
CA ILE A 497 7.51 -29.06 -27.58
C ILE A 497 6.01 -28.76 -27.45
N LYS A 498 5.13 -29.39 -28.23
CA LYS A 498 3.67 -29.15 -28.14
C LYS A 498 2.93 -30.03 -27.14
N ASN A 499 3.56 -31.09 -26.61
CA ASN A 499 3.00 -31.87 -25.51
C ASN A 499 3.49 -31.40 -24.14
N THR A 500 4.65 -30.75 -24.05
CA THR A 500 5.22 -30.29 -22.78
C THR A 500 4.51 -29.05 -22.25
N GLN A 501 4.21 -28.05 -23.09
CA GLN A 501 3.46 -26.85 -22.66
C GLN A 501 1.98 -27.10 -22.33
N LYS A 502 1.35 -28.14 -22.90
CA LYS A 502 -0.05 -28.49 -22.60
C LYS A 502 -0.19 -29.38 -21.36
N ILE A 503 0.90 -30.04 -20.98
CA ILE A 503 1.03 -30.82 -19.74
C ILE A 503 1.50 -29.90 -18.61
N GLU A 504 2.35 -28.90 -18.87
CA GLU A 504 2.81 -27.93 -17.86
C GLU A 504 1.74 -26.90 -17.48
N LEU A 505 0.90 -26.40 -18.40
CA LEU A 505 -0.22 -25.50 -18.04
C LEU A 505 -1.38 -26.20 -17.33
N LYS A 506 -1.59 -27.49 -17.60
CA LYS A 506 -2.55 -28.31 -16.85
C LYS A 506 -1.99 -28.85 -15.55
N ASN A 507 -0.67 -28.96 -15.42
CA ASN A 507 -0.03 -29.30 -14.16
C ASN A 507 0.16 -28.06 -13.29
N SER A 508 0.37 -26.85 -13.80
CA SER A 508 0.49 -25.63 -12.96
C SER A 508 -0.84 -25.22 -12.33
N GLU A 509 -1.96 -25.25 -13.09
CA GLU A 509 -3.30 -25.03 -12.52
C GLU A 509 -3.73 -26.15 -11.56
N LYS A 510 -3.12 -27.33 -11.65
CA LYS A 510 -3.41 -28.48 -10.78
C LYS A 510 -2.47 -28.57 -9.59
N ILE A 511 -1.22 -28.11 -9.73
CA ILE A 511 -0.20 -28.02 -8.68
C ILE A 511 -0.48 -26.80 -7.79
N GLU A 512 -1.03 -25.70 -8.29
CA GLU A 512 -1.54 -24.62 -7.41
C GLU A 512 -2.85 -25.01 -6.69
N LEU A 513 -3.69 -25.86 -7.29
CA LEU A 513 -4.88 -26.43 -6.64
C LEU A 513 -4.59 -27.63 -5.72
N GLU A 514 -3.43 -28.28 -5.86
CA GLU A 514 -2.99 -29.44 -5.07
C GLU A 514 -1.99 -29.03 -3.96
N ASN A 515 -1.19 -27.97 -4.15
CA ASN A 515 -0.29 -27.46 -3.10
C ASN A 515 -0.97 -26.52 -2.09
N SER A 516 -2.20 -26.05 -2.35
CA SER A 516 -3.02 -25.31 -1.39
C SER A 516 -4.00 -26.21 -0.61
N LYS A 517 -3.95 -27.53 -0.80
CA LYS A 517 -4.76 -28.51 -0.07
C LYS A 517 -3.96 -29.10 1.09
N GLY A 518 -3.55 -28.26 2.04
CA GLY A 518 -3.72 -28.68 3.42
C GLY A 518 -5.22 -28.84 3.62
N SER A 519 -5.70 -30.01 4.07
CA SER A 519 -7.13 -30.18 4.33
C SER A 519 -7.58 -29.16 5.38
N GLU A 520 -8.13 -28.03 4.93
CA GLU A 520 -8.68 -26.99 5.80
C GLU A 520 -9.73 -27.67 6.69
N ASN A 521 -9.50 -27.67 8.01
CA ASN A 521 -10.37 -28.37 8.96
C ASN A 521 -11.81 -27.86 8.80
N LEU A 522 -12.81 -28.74 8.86
CA LEU A 522 -14.23 -28.41 8.69
C LEU A 522 -14.65 -27.24 9.60
N ASN A 523 -14.11 -27.19 10.82
CA ASN A 523 -14.34 -26.12 11.81
C ASN A 523 -13.89 -24.75 11.30
N THR A 524 -12.67 -24.68 10.74
CA THR A 524 -12.09 -23.47 10.14
C THR A 524 -12.95 -23.00 8.97
N LYS A 525 -13.41 -23.92 8.13
CA LYS A 525 -14.28 -23.63 6.99
C LYS A 525 -15.64 -23.06 7.42
N LEU A 526 -16.24 -23.62 8.47
CA LEU A 526 -17.53 -23.14 8.99
C LEU A 526 -17.41 -21.75 9.63
N ILE A 527 -16.42 -21.53 10.51
CA ILE A 527 -16.18 -20.22 11.15
C ILE A 527 -15.92 -19.15 10.08
N LYS A 528 -15.10 -19.46 9.08
CA LYS A 528 -14.83 -18.59 7.94
C LYS A 528 -16.11 -18.25 7.17
N THR A 529 -17.01 -19.21 7.02
CA THR A 529 -18.32 -19.00 6.37
C THR A 529 -19.21 -18.07 7.19
N TYR A 530 -19.32 -18.28 8.51
CA TYR A 530 -20.09 -17.41 9.41
C TYR A 530 -19.60 -15.96 9.39
N LEU A 531 -18.28 -15.75 9.46
CA LEU A 531 -17.72 -14.40 9.40
C LEU A 531 -17.97 -13.71 8.05
N ARG A 532 -17.77 -14.42 6.94
CA ARG A 532 -18.08 -13.89 5.59
C ARG A 532 -19.56 -13.55 5.43
N MET A 533 -20.45 -14.40 5.95
CA MET A 533 -21.90 -14.14 5.97
C MET A 533 -22.25 -12.91 6.81
N ALA A 534 -21.63 -12.74 7.97
CA ALA A 534 -21.87 -11.58 8.81
C ALA A 534 -21.53 -10.28 8.08
N PHE A 535 -20.37 -10.20 7.44
CA PHE A 535 -19.97 -9.04 6.64
C PHE A 535 -20.93 -8.77 5.47
N ALA A 536 -21.36 -9.82 4.76
CA ALA A 536 -22.31 -9.68 3.67
C ALA A 536 -23.69 -9.16 4.14
N GLN A 537 -24.21 -9.72 5.24
CA GLN A 537 -25.49 -9.27 5.82
C GLN A 537 -25.43 -7.83 6.32
N VAL A 538 -24.30 -7.41 6.91
CA VAL A 538 -24.09 -6.01 7.30
C VAL A 538 -24.11 -5.10 6.07
N ASN A 539 -23.42 -5.47 5.00
CA ASN A 539 -23.41 -4.67 3.77
C ASN A 539 -24.80 -4.58 3.11
N ASP A 540 -25.59 -5.66 3.15
CA ASP A 540 -26.96 -5.66 2.65
C ASP A 540 -27.88 -4.75 3.49
N GLU A 541 -27.70 -4.74 4.82
CA GLU A 541 -28.43 -3.84 5.71
C GLU A 541 -28.07 -2.37 5.45
N LEU A 542 -26.79 -2.05 5.23
CA LEU A 542 -26.36 -0.71 4.78
C LEU A 542 -27.04 -0.31 3.45
N ARG A 543 -27.11 -1.23 2.49
CA ARG A 543 -27.77 -1.00 1.20
C ARG A 543 -29.27 -0.73 1.37
N ASN A 544 -29.93 -1.50 2.23
CA ASN A 544 -31.36 -1.32 2.54
C ASN A 544 -31.64 0.02 3.20
N ARG A 545 -30.73 0.48 4.07
CA ARG A 545 -30.79 1.81 4.71
C ARG A 545 -30.37 2.95 3.80
N LYS A 546 -29.83 2.66 2.61
CA LYS A 546 -29.40 3.65 1.60
C LYS A 546 -28.37 4.64 2.15
N VAL A 547 -27.43 4.14 2.96
CA VAL A 547 -26.29 4.94 3.43
C VAL A 547 -25.49 5.49 2.25
N LYS A 548 -24.86 6.65 2.44
CA LYS A 548 -24.12 7.35 1.39
C LYS A 548 -22.61 7.32 1.56
N ASP A 549 -22.14 6.96 2.75
CA ASP A 549 -20.73 6.81 3.11
C ASP A 549 -20.31 5.34 3.03
N GLY A 550 -19.10 5.05 3.50
CA GLY A 550 -18.54 3.71 3.59
C GLY A 550 -17.72 3.54 4.86
N THR A 551 -17.30 2.32 5.13
CA THR A 551 -16.41 2.02 6.25
C THR A 551 -15.51 0.82 5.96
N THR A 552 -14.26 0.89 6.43
CA THR A 552 -13.40 -0.27 6.61
C THR A 552 -13.81 -1.00 7.88
N ALA A 553 -13.57 -2.30 7.95
CA ALA A 553 -14.00 -3.10 9.09
C ALA A 553 -13.01 -4.21 9.36
N VAL A 554 -12.54 -4.31 10.60
CA VAL A 554 -11.76 -5.43 11.12
C VAL A 554 -12.46 -5.97 12.36
N VAL A 555 -12.73 -7.27 12.39
CA VAL A 555 -13.40 -7.97 13.49
C VAL A 555 -12.56 -9.16 13.92
N VAL A 556 -12.04 -9.11 15.15
CA VAL A 556 -11.32 -10.20 15.81
C VAL A 556 -12.31 -11.01 16.65
N CYS A 557 -12.21 -12.33 16.56
CA CYS A 557 -12.96 -13.30 17.34
C CYS A 557 -11.99 -14.15 18.16
N LEU A 558 -12.13 -14.13 19.48
CA LEU A 558 -11.31 -14.91 20.40
C LEU A 558 -12.13 -16.03 21.04
N PHE A 559 -11.57 -17.22 21.01
CA PHE A 559 -12.18 -18.45 21.48
C PHE A 559 -11.50 -18.93 22.77
N GLU A 560 -12.24 -19.55 23.68
CA GLU A 560 -11.71 -20.11 24.94
C GLU A 560 -10.54 -21.09 24.78
N ASN A 561 -10.47 -21.81 23.65
CA ASN A 561 -9.40 -22.78 23.39
C ASN A 561 -8.08 -22.12 22.95
N ARG A 562 -7.86 -20.84 23.29
CA ARG A 562 -6.67 -20.06 22.95
C ARG A 562 -6.43 -19.98 21.43
N LYS A 563 -7.52 -19.91 20.67
CA LYS A 563 -7.51 -19.68 19.23
C LYS A 563 -8.30 -18.44 18.89
N GLY A 564 -8.05 -17.90 17.70
CA GLY A 564 -8.85 -16.81 17.19
C GLY A 564 -8.95 -16.81 15.67
N ALA A 565 -9.87 -16.00 15.19
CA ALA A 565 -10.02 -15.66 13.79
C ALA A 565 -10.11 -14.13 13.67
N VAL A 566 -9.66 -13.58 12.56
CA VAL A 566 -9.94 -12.19 12.19
C VAL A 566 -10.57 -12.17 10.82
N ALA A 567 -11.61 -11.37 10.67
CA ALA A 567 -12.25 -11.09 9.38
C ALA A 567 -12.20 -9.59 9.10
N HIS A 568 -11.88 -9.19 7.87
CA HIS A 568 -11.76 -7.77 7.55
C HIS A 568 -12.04 -7.43 6.07
N VAL A 569 -12.40 -6.16 5.87
CA VAL A 569 -12.42 -5.46 4.57
C VAL A 569 -11.84 -4.05 4.76
N GLY A 570 -11.00 -3.60 3.83
CA GLY A 570 -10.34 -2.29 3.88
C GLY A 570 -8.91 -2.41 4.38
N ASP A 571 -8.39 -1.35 4.95
CA ASP A 571 -6.99 -1.20 5.40
C ASP A 571 -6.84 -0.92 6.90
N SER A 572 -7.93 -0.99 7.68
CA SER A 572 -7.83 -1.23 9.13
C SER A 572 -7.13 -2.56 9.43
N LEU A 573 -6.19 -2.57 10.37
CA LEU A 573 -5.35 -3.74 10.66
C LEU A 573 -5.49 -4.25 12.09
N ALA A 574 -5.12 -5.53 12.26
CA ALA A 574 -4.94 -6.18 13.54
C ALA A 574 -3.55 -6.83 13.65
N LEU A 575 -2.84 -6.57 14.75
CA LEU A 575 -1.50 -7.08 15.06
C LEU A 575 -1.55 -7.89 16.36
N LEU A 576 -1.09 -9.14 16.32
CA LEU A 576 -0.81 -9.93 17.53
C LEU A 576 0.59 -9.58 18.03
N VAL A 577 0.68 -9.07 19.26
CA VAL A 577 1.92 -8.73 19.94
C VAL A 577 2.22 -9.80 21.00
N GLY A 578 3.40 -10.39 20.91
CA GLY A 578 3.96 -11.27 21.93
C GLY A 578 5.11 -10.60 22.71
N GLN A 579 5.63 -11.28 23.73
CA GLN A 579 6.76 -10.79 24.54
C GLN A 579 8.00 -10.59 23.68
N THR A 580 8.23 -11.51 22.75
CA THR A 580 9.39 -11.49 21.85
C THR A 580 9.01 -11.42 20.39
N THR A 581 7.81 -11.88 20.02
CA THR A 581 7.35 -11.93 18.63
C THR A 581 6.23 -10.94 18.34
N SER A 582 5.92 -10.75 17.06
CA SER A 582 4.71 -10.09 16.58
C SER A 582 4.25 -10.74 15.28
N LYS A 583 2.95 -10.65 14.98
CA LYS A 583 2.36 -11.21 13.76
C LYS A 583 1.18 -10.37 13.29
N LEU A 584 1.28 -9.81 12.08
CA LEU A 584 0.14 -9.16 11.44
C LEU A 584 -0.93 -10.20 11.10
N LEU A 585 -2.17 -9.96 11.54
CA LEU A 585 -3.30 -10.88 11.38
C LEU A 585 -4.12 -10.57 10.13
N THR A 586 -4.04 -9.34 9.62
CA THR A 586 -4.78 -8.84 8.45
C THR A 586 -3.83 -8.50 7.30
N LYS A 587 -4.39 -8.29 6.11
CA LYS A 587 -3.69 -7.76 4.92
C LYS A 587 -4.41 -6.48 4.50
N MET A 588 -3.69 -5.41 4.17
CA MET A 588 -4.31 -4.21 3.64
C MET A 588 -5.01 -4.52 2.30
N HIS A 589 -6.16 -3.88 2.05
CA HIS A 589 -6.85 -3.96 0.77
C HIS A 589 -6.67 -2.66 -0.02
N ARG A 590 -5.43 -2.35 -0.44
CA ARG A 590 -5.14 -1.12 -1.21
C ARG A 590 -5.22 -1.37 -2.71
N PRO A 591 -5.69 -0.39 -3.51
CA PRO A 591 -5.65 -0.47 -4.97
C PRO A 591 -4.26 -0.68 -5.58
N SER A 592 -3.21 -0.30 -4.86
CA SER A 592 -1.82 -0.55 -5.21
C SER A 592 -1.40 -2.01 -5.06
N ASP A 593 -2.13 -2.81 -4.28
CA ASP A 593 -1.80 -4.22 -4.10
C ASP A 593 -2.10 -4.99 -5.38
N LYS A 594 -1.15 -5.80 -5.83
CA LYS A 594 -1.24 -6.53 -7.10
C LYS A 594 -2.54 -7.31 -7.22
N ASP A 595 -2.84 -8.16 -6.23
CA ASP A 595 -4.04 -9.01 -6.24
C ASP A 595 -5.33 -8.18 -6.25
N GLU A 596 -5.38 -7.10 -5.45
CA GLU A 596 -6.55 -6.24 -5.33
C GLU A 596 -6.78 -5.41 -6.59
N PHE A 597 -5.71 -4.88 -7.18
CA PHE A 597 -5.76 -4.22 -8.49
C PHE A 597 -6.43 -5.15 -9.50
N TYR A 598 -5.87 -6.34 -9.74
CA TYR A 598 -6.46 -7.28 -10.72
C TYR A 598 -7.87 -7.73 -10.35
N ARG A 599 -8.18 -7.91 -9.06
CA ARG A 599 -9.53 -8.25 -8.58
C ARG A 599 -10.54 -7.16 -8.92
N MET A 600 -10.22 -5.91 -8.61
CA MET A 600 -11.06 -4.76 -8.93
C MET A 600 -11.27 -4.61 -10.44
N ARG A 601 -10.21 -4.80 -11.22
CA ARG A 601 -10.27 -4.78 -12.69
C ARG A 601 -11.21 -5.87 -13.23
N LYS A 602 -11.17 -7.10 -12.68
CA LYS A 602 -12.11 -8.19 -13.03
C LYS A 602 -13.57 -7.83 -12.75
N ARG A 603 -13.83 -6.86 -11.86
CA ARG A 603 -15.15 -6.37 -11.49
C ARG A 603 -15.52 -5.04 -12.15
N ASN A 604 -14.82 -4.67 -13.22
CA ASN A 604 -15.02 -3.40 -13.94
C ASN A 604 -14.85 -2.15 -13.07
N LYS A 605 -14.07 -2.25 -11.99
CA LYS A 605 -13.70 -1.10 -11.18
C LYS A 605 -12.50 -0.39 -11.78
N SER A 606 -12.52 0.93 -11.70
CA SER A 606 -11.43 1.76 -12.16
C SER A 606 -10.41 1.97 -11.06
N VAL A 607 -9.16 2.18 -11.46
CA VAL A 607 -8.11 2.65 -10.55
C VAL A 607 -7.36 3.72 -11.31
N SER A 608 -7.35 4.92 -10.74
CA SER A 608 -6.61 6.07 -11.24
C SER A 608 -5.11 5.93 -10.94
N SER A 609 -4.28 6.72 -11.62
CA SER A 609 -2.82 6.63 -11.49
C SER A 609 -2.26 6.94 -10.09
N ASP A 610 -3.05 7.60 -9.24
CA ASP A 610 -2.76 7.86 -7.82
C ASP A 610 -3.37 6.79 -6.89
N TRP A 611 -3.70 5.61 -7.42
CA TRP A 611 -4.24 4.46 -6.68
C TRP A 611 -5.60 4.69 -6.06
N LYS A 612 -6.40 5.59 -6.62
CA LYS A 612 -7.77 5.79 -6.15
C LYS A 612 -8.81 5.11 -7.03
N VAL A 613 -9.76 4.43 -6.41
CA VAL A 613 -10.93 3.87 -7.09
C VAL A 613 -11.91 4.98 -7.43
N ASP A 614 -12.31 5.07 -8.70
CA ASP A 614 -13.08 6.19 -9.27
C ASP A 614 -12.48 7.58 -8.93
N GLY A 615 -11.16 7.65 -8.74
CA GLY A 615 -10.44 8.87 -8.36
C GLY A 615 -10.72 9.38 -6.94
N LYS A 616 -11.38 8.60 -6.09
CA LYS A 616 -11.86 9.04 -4.77
C LYS A 616 -11.41 8.17 -3.61
N LEU A 617 -11.59 6.85 -3.69
CA LEU A 617 -11.34 5.95 -2.55
C LEU A 617 -9.93 5.35 -2.60
N SER A 618 -9.22 5.37 -1.48
CA SER A 618 -7.89 4.77 -1.32
C SER A 618 -7.93 3.29 -0.96
N VAL A 619 -9.13 2.71 -0.81
CA VAL A 619 -9.36 1.29 -0.47
C VAL A 619 -10.04 0.56 -1.63
N SER A 620 -9.72 -0.74 -1.75
CA SER A 620 -10.26 -1.61 -2.80
C SER A 620 -11.45 -2.47 -2.33
N ARG A 621 -11.70 -2.54 -1.02
CA ARG A 621 -12.86 -3.17 -0.37
C ARG A 621 -13.32 -2.28 0.79
N SER A 622 -14.62 -2.13 0.95
CA SER A 622 -15.25 -1.47 2.10
C SER A 622 -16.70 -1.95 2.23
N LEU A 623 -17.31 -1.77 3.39
CA LEU A 623 -18.75 -1.87 3.57
C LEU A 623 -19.38 -0.54 3.13
N GLY A 624 -20.49 -0.59 2.40
CA GLY A 624 -21.11 0.63 1.86
C GLY A 624 -20.50 1.08 0.52
N ASP A 625 -20.29 2.40 0.38
CA ASP A 625 -19.81 3.05 -0.86
C ASP A 625 -20.56 2.63 -2.12
N PHE A 626 -21.88 2.53 -2.02
CA PHE A 626 -22.71 2.13 -3.15
C PHE A 626 -22.64 3.12 -4.32
N TRP A 627 -22.17 4.34 -4.06
CA TRP A 627 -21.92 5.36 -5.07
C TRP A 627 -20.65 5.09 -5.90
N CYS A 628 -19.70 4.29 -5.40
CA CYS A 628 -18.43 3.99 -6.06
C CYS A 628 -18.51 2.63 -6.76
N CYS A 629 -18.36 2.60 -8.09
CA CYS A 629 -18.43 1.36 -8.89
C CYS A 629 -19.64 0.42 -8.58
N GLY A 630 -20.78 0.94 -8.11
CA GLY A 630 -21.96 0.13 -7.73
C GLY A 630 -21.85 -0.60 -6.38
N GLY A 631 -20.80 -0.32 -5.60
CA GLY A 631 -20.53 -0.90 -4.29
C GLY A 631 -19.10 -1.43 -4.18
N MET A 632 -18.45 -1.12 -3.06
CA MET A 632 -17.07 -1.53 -2.83
C MET A 632 -16.91 -2.87 -2.13
N PHE A 633 -17.98 -3.38 -1.54
CA PHE A 633 -17.98 -4.66 -0.85
C PHE A 633 -17.55 -5.82 -1.75
N ASP A 634 -16.68 -6.62 -1.18
CA ASP A 634 -16.36 -7.96 -1.61
C ASP A 634 -16.29 -8.82 -0.36
N ASP A 635 -16.32 -10.12 -0.58
CA ASP A 635 -16.11 -11.13 0.42
C ASP A 635 -14.94 -10.80 1.37
N ALA A 636 -15.20 -10.95 2.67
CA ALA A 636 -14.24 -10.62 3.71
C ALA A 636 -13.08 -11.61 3.71
N ASP A 637 -11.86 -11.07 3.83
CA ASP A 637 -10.70 -11.92 4.06
C ASP A 637 -10.75 -12.41 5.50
N VAL A 638 -10.47 -13.70 5.71
CA VAL A 638 -10.51 -14.34 7.03
C VAL A 638 -9.21 -15.10 7.27
N SER A 639 -8.53 -14.78 8.37
CA SER A 639 -7.33 -15.48 8.81
C SER A 639 -7.51 -16.08 10.21
N PHE A 640 -6.74 -17.11 10.51
CA PHE A 640 -6.78 -17.83 11.79
C PHE A 640 -5.43 -17.73 12.49
N PHE A 641 -5.45 -17.70 13.81
CA PHE A 641 -4.26 -17.64 14.65
C PHE A 641 -4.44 -18.41 15.96
N ASP A 642 -3.32 -18.83 16.53
CA ASP A 642 -3.26 -19.46 17.84
C ASP A 642 -2.59 -18.48 18.83
N LEU A 643 -3.08 -18.47 20.07
CA LEU A 643 -2.49 -17.72 21.16
C LEU A 643 -1.55 -18.66 21.92
N ASN A 644 -0.26 -18.48 21.72
CA ASN A 644 0.80 -19.20 22.44
C ASN A 644 1.17 -18.46 23.73
N ASP A 645 2.04 -19.05 24.56
CA ASP A 645 2.42 -18.46 25.85
C ASP A 645 3.20 -17.14 25.73
N ASP A 646 3.70 -16.82 24.53
CA ASP A 646 4.32 -15.53 24.21
C ASP A 646 3.28 -14.41 24.00
N ALA A 647 2.01 -14.73 23.70
CA ALA A 647 0.97 -13.76 23.34
C ALA A 647 0.61 -12.81 24.50
N LEU A 648 0.63 -11.50 24.21
CA LEU A 648 0.35 -10.43 25.17
C LEU A 648 -0.92 -9.67 24.85
N SER A 649 -1.01 -9.11 23.65
CA SER A 649 -2.16 -8.31 23.25
C SER A 649 -2.42 -8.39 21.76
N ILE A 650 -3.65 -8.15 21.36
CA ILE A 650 -4.02 -7.88 19.97
C ILE A 650 -4.36 -6.40 19.88
N VAL A 651 -3.71 -5.70 18.94
CA VAL A 651 -3.95 -4.29 18.68
C VAL A 651 -4.71 -4.16 17.36
N LEU A 652 -5.86 -3.52 17.39
CA LEU A 652 -6.65 -3.17 16.21
C LEU A 652 -6.62 -1.65 16.03
N GLY A 653 -6.58 -1.18 14.79
CA GLY A 653 -6.68 0.25 14.51
C GLY A 653 -6.97 0.59 13.06
N CYS A 654 -7.34 1.84 12.83
CA CYS A 654 -7.56 2.44 11.52
C CYS A 654 -6.25 2.89 10.83
N ASP A 655 -6.36 3.35 9.60
CA ASP A 655 -5.25 3.97 8.85
C ASP A 655 -4.65 5.18 9.58
N GLY A 656 -5.47 5.96 10.30
CA GLY A 656 -5.02 7.05 11.16
C GLY A 656 -4.00 6.63 12.22
N LEU A 657 -3.99 5.35 12.65
CA LEU A 657 -2.90 4.75 13.42
C LEU A 657 -1.81 4.18 12.51
N TRP A 658 -2.18 3.25 11.62
CA TRP A 658 -1.23 2.37 10.93
C TRP A 658 -0.38 3.06 9.85
N ASP A 659 -0.81 4.22 9.35
CA ASP A 659 -0.01 5.04 8.43
C ASP A 659 1.09 5.84 9.15
N TYR A 660 1.00 5.97 10.48
CA TYR A 660 1.87 6.86 11.27
C TYR A 660 2.61 6.15 12.41
N VAL A 661 2.21 4.92 12.74
CA VAL A 661 2.77 4.12 13.83
C VAL A 661 3.04 2.72 13.30
N ASP A 662 4.33 2.37 13.22
CA ASP A 662 4.75 1.06 12.74
C ASP A 662 4.57 -0.04 13.79
N GLU A 663 4.63 -1.29 13.31
CA GLU A 663 4.50 -2.49 14.15
C GLU A 663 5.49 -2.52 15.34
N GLY A 664 6.72 -2.03 15.15
CA GLY A 664 7.75 -2.00 16.19
C GLY A 664 7.37 -1.06 17.33
N THR A 665 6.87 0.13 17.01
CA THR A 665 6.32 1.06 18.01
C THR A 665 5.17 0.44 18.79
N VAL A 666 4.22 -0.16 18.08
CA VAL A 666 3.07 -0.82 18.70
C VAL A 666 3.53 -1.89 19.69
N CYS A 667 4.48 -2.73 19.27
CA CYS A 667 5.04 -3.78 20.12
C CYS A 667 5.70 -3.21 21.39
N ASN A 668 6.50 -2.15 21.26
CA ASN A 668 7.19 -1.55 22.40
C ASN A 668 6.21 -0.94 23.39
N VAL A 669 5.22 -0.18 22.92
CA VAL A 669 4.19 0.44 23.78
C VAL A 669 3.43 -0.63 24.57
N VAL A 670 2.99 -1.70 23.91
CA VAL A 670 2.26 -2.80 24.54
C VAL A 670 3.13 -3.54 25.57
N ARG A 671 4.38 -3.85 25.22
CA ARG A 671 5.31 -4.59 26.08
C ARG A 671 5.69 -3.82 27.33
N GLU A 672 5.88 -2.51 27.22
CA GLU A 672 6.27 -1.63 28.33
C GLU A 672 5.10 -1.30 29.25
N LEU A 673 3.95 -0.92 28.70
CA LEU A 673 2.84 -0.45 29.54
C LEU A 673 2.07 -1.59 30.20
N ARG A 674 1.92 -2.73 29.52
CA ARG A 674 1.11 -3.89 29.96
C ARG A 674 -0.34 -3.56 30.38
N ASP A 675 -0.80 -2.35 30.06
CA ASP A 675 -2.10 -1.80 30.40
C ASP A 675 -2.78 -1.41 29.09
N PRO A 676 -3.88 -2.08 28.71
CA PRO A 676 -4.49 -1.90 27.40
C PRO A 676 -5.09 -0.50 27.20
N VAL A 677 -5.59 0.15 28.26
CA VAL A 677 -6.17 1.51 28.17
C VAL A 677 -5.06 2.53 27.95
N LYS A 678 -3.98 2.45 28.73
CA LYS A 678 -2.83 3.34 28.57
C LYS A 678 -2.12 3.10 27.24
N ALA A 679 -2.01 1.84 26.80
CA ALA A 679 -1.43 1.50 25.51
C ALA A 679 -2.26 2.07 24.36
N ALA A 680 -3.57 1.86 24.34
CA ALA A 680 -4.44 2.42 23.31
C ALA A 680 -4.32 3.95 23.23
N LYS A 681 -4.32 4.62 24.40
CA LYS A 681 -4.17 6.07 24.48
C LYS A 681 -2.82 6.55 23.98
N LEU A 682 -1.74 5.88 24.39
CA LEU A 682 -0.41 6.24 23.95
C LEU A 682 -0.25 6.05 22.43
N LEU A 683 -0.71 4.93 21.87
CA LEU A 683 -0.65 4.70 20.42
C LEU A 683 -1.38 5.78 19.64
N GLN A 684 -2.54 6.22 20.12
CA GLN A 684 -3.24 7.36 19.55
C GLN A 684 -2.40 8.65 19.63
N ASP A 685 -1.82 8.96 20.80
CA ASP A 685 -1.03 10.18 20.98
C ASP A 685 0.22 10.19 20.10
N ILE A 686 0.83 9.02 19.89
CA ILE A 686 1.95 8.85 18.97
C ILE A 686 1.50 9.13 17.54
N ALA A 687 0.42 8.49 17.08
CA ALA A 687 -0.09 8.72 15.74
C ALA A 687 -0.39 10.21 15.49
N PHE A 688 -1.03 10.87 16.45
CA PHE A 688 -1.32 12.30 16.39
C PHE A 688 -0.05 13.15 16.36
N ALA A 689 0.94 12.85 17.22
CA ALA A 689 2.22 13.54 17.27
C ALA A 689 3.08 13.32 16.00
N SER A 690 2.96 12.13 15.39
CA SER A 690 3.57 11.77 14.10
C SER A 690 2.90 12.46 12.91
N GLY A 691 1.87 13.29 13.15
CA GLY A 691 1.21 14.08 12.12
C GLY A 691 -0.01 13.41 11.50
N SER A 692 -0.60 12.41 12.16
CA SER A 692 -1.90 11.88 11.74
C SER A 692 -2.97 12.96 11.82
N HIS A 693 -3.53 13.27 10.66
CA HIS A 693 -4.58 14.28 10.51
C HIS A 693 -5.98 13.66 10.45
N ASP A 694 -6.07 12.34 10.33
CA ASP A 694 -7.32 11.58 10.23
C ASP A 694 -7.93 11.25 11.59
N SER A 695 -9.10 10.59 11.59
CA SER A 695 -9.64 9.94 12.78
C SER A 695 -8.67 8.84 13.23
N ILE A 696 -8.32 8.81 14.52
CA ILE A 696 -7.40 7.83 15.08
C ILE A 696 -8.16 6.98 16.09
N SER A 697 -8.36 5.71 15.73
CA SER A 697 -9.11 4.72 16.48
C SER A 697 -8.24 3.51 16.79
N VAL A 698 -8.10 3.18 18.07
CA VAL A 698 -7.23 2.10 18.55
C VAL A 698 -7.97 1.26 19.59
N ILE A 699 -7.93 -0.08 19.46
CA ILE A 699 -8.28 -1.02 20.52
C ILE A 699 -7.06 -1.89 20.85
N VAL A 700 -6.79 -2.06 22.14
CA VAL A 700 -5.83 -3.04 22.66
C VAL A 700 -6.57 -4.06 23.51
N VAL A 701 -6.45 -5.33 23.13
CA VAL A 701 -7.06 -6.48 23.81
C VAL A 701 -5.96 -7.30 24.47
N ASN A 702 -5.91 -7.37 25.80
CA ASN A 702 -5.00 -8.24 26.53
C ASN A 702 -5.43 -9.71 26.33
N VAL A 703 -4.49 -10.53 25.87
CA VAL A 703 -4.67 -11.96 25.57
C VAL A 703 -3.67 -12.86 26.31
N GLU A 704 -3.05 -12.34 27.38
CA GLU A 704 -2.15 -13.10 28.24
C GLU A 704 -2.88 -14.33 28.81
N PRO A 705 -2.16 -15.46 29.03
CA PRO A 705 -2.76 -16.71 29.50
C PRO A 705 -3.58 -16.60 30.80
N THR A 706 -3.31 -15.57 31.62
CA THR A 706 -4.02 -15.32 32.88
C THR A 706 -5.36 -14.60 32.71
N ASN A 707 -5.66 -14.08 31.52
CA ASN A 707 -6.76 -13.13 31.29
C ASN A 707 -7.86 -13.62 30.34
N ILE A 708 -7.73 -14.82 29.75
CA ILE A 708 -8.72 -15.41 28.81
C ILE A 708 -9.46 -16.57 29.46
#